data_AF-A0A081D345-F1
#
_entry.id   AF-A0A081D345-F1
#
_cell.length_a   1.000
_cell.length_b   1.000
_cell.length_c   1.000
_cell.angle_alpha   90.00
_cell.angle_beta   90.00
_cell.angle_gamma   90.00
#
_symmetry.space_group_name_H-M   'P 1'
#
loop_
_entity.id
_entity.type
_entity.pdbx_description
1 polymer ?
#
loop_
_entity_poly.entity_id
_entity_poly.type
_entity_poly.pdbx_seq_one_letter_code
_entity_poly.pdbx_strand_id
1 'polypeptide(L)'
;MLKHEADSKVKRAAITFFFDEHGIVDEYMFYLVEKLQEYVSRNVFVSNTPLSSETKFRLKSLGCEILERENVGFDVWAYKDGIEFIGYENLADYDELILLNHTFYGPIFPFKELFDKMDALEVDFWGISAHKEVVPNPFTNEGVLHRHLNSHFITVRGELLHSEEFSSYWKTIPNIESYVDSVLLHESRFTQHFIDAGYACGVYDNDEDYPSPYPCFINVDQSLERRCPILKRRVFFHDSSFLEQNAVDLPRALRIMRETSDYDEGFIWKNILRSANLRTLNTNAGLTKVFPQAGLENFDPSNISLKVAVCAHIYYTELLHETLDYASHITIPFDLIITTSDTSKKKEIEKELEKRSGYLNVYVLVVEENRGRDMSALFISCKKFFLDDRYDLVLRLHTKKSPQIEGGRGMLFKRHMLENIAGSKALVDSVLHMFASQPWTGVAVPPVVHISFPTMGKAWFTNKPRATQIAKMLDMSVKFDANTPIAAYGTMFWFRPAALRKLFKHPWKWADFNPEPNHTDGGLAHVLERLITYCSQDAGYTTSQILSHEQAEFNYGMLEYKLEHLSSFIPGEFSWQADMLKNWKEGGYPTTLEEGFSQSAGFAAKLSEMNPDYTDVVVKRLKVDNFNILQKICGNTSPPMDVDDHSRPDLHYQRDVCIETLMDLCGFNRSLASRFLPGSKGELVTNVRRDAELIKQFLIEIRQLPKKSGNQAVLSRHVLEYMFFEWAEGRELTILFDSRTYATNYLETETSFNSLVHYLTVGAKRLLNPHPLFDASFYMAQVAGRTVVNPLVDYVTTGWRLGLSPHPLFDTTYYLKNNEDVVKHGVEPLSHFLSYGGKEGRDPHWAFDSKFYLDKNPLVKSSGTNPLMHFILRGVHDDRWPNRSFDVADYRTHFTELQTSGENPLVHYVREAQRGR
;
A
#
# COMPACT_ATOMS: atom_id res chain seq x y z
N MET A 1 70.91 -0.44 8.14
CA MET A 1 70.89 -1.77 8.78
C MET A 1 69.53 -2.36 8.50
N LEU A 2 69.48 -3.31 7.57
CA LEU A 2 68.30 -4.11 7.23
C LEU A 2 68.03 -5.13 8.35
N LYS A 3 66.78 -5.26 8.77
CA LYS A 3 66.11 -6.45 9.33
C LYS A 3 64.61 -6.12 9.30
N HIS A 4 63.88 -6.53 8.26
CA HIS A 4 62.98 -7.69 8.32
C HIS A 4 62.12 -7.71 9.60
N GLU A 5 61.11 -6.86 9.66
CA GLU A 5 59.85 -7.24 10.28
C GLU A 5 59.02 -7.88 9.17
N ALA A 6 58.85 -9.20 9.26
CA ALA A 6 57.78 -9.84 8.55
C ALA A 6 56.48 -9.31 9.19
N ASP A 7 55.64 -8.61 8.41
CA ASP A 7 54.27 -8.29 8.83
C ASP A 7 53.64 -9.56 9.39
N SER A 8 53.43 -9.62 10.71
CA SER A 8 52.71 -10.74 11.31
C SER A 8 51.26 -10.59 10.86
N LYS A 9 50.89 -11.29 9.79
CA LYS A 9 49.51 -11.34 9.30
C LYS A 9 48.58 -11.71 10.46
N VAL A 10 47.64 -10.82 10.79
CA VAL A 10 46.63 -11.01 11.83
C VAL A 10 45.98 -12.39 11.68
N LYS A 11 46.05 -13.20 12.74
CA LYS A 11 45.57 -14.58 12.75
C LYS A 11 44.11 -14.62 13.17
N ARG A 12 43.21 -14.73 12.20
CA ARG A 12 41.75 -14.71 12.42
C ARG A 12 41.13 -16.10 12.48
N ALA A 13 40.15 -16.29 13.35
CA ALA A 13 39.16 -17.36 13.28
C ALA A 13 37.81 -16.80 12.79
N ALA A 14 37.00 -17.64 12.14
CA ALA A 14 35.65 -17.28 11.75
C ALA A 14 34.63 -18.36 12.12
N ILE A 15 33.42 -17.91 12.45
CA ILE A 15 32.23 -18.73 12.61
C ILE A 15 31.21 -18.24 11.59
N THR A 16 30.99 -19.06 10.55
CA THR A 16 30.05 -18.77 9.46
C THR A 16 28.73 -19.47 9.72
N PHE A 17 27.70 -18.73 10.11
CA PHE A 17 26.36 -19.27 10.36
C PHE A 17 25.48 -19.32 9.09
N PHE A 18 24.91 -20.49 8.82
CA PHE A 18 24.05 -20.74 7.67
C PHE A 18 22.72 -21.43 8.03
N PHE A 19 21.64 -20.93 7.44
CA PHE A 19 20.33 -21.58 7.47
C PHE A 19 19.61 -21.44 6.12
N ASP A 20 19.12 -22.57 5.62
CA ASP A 20 18.17 -22.67 4.51
C ASP A 20 17.20 -23.81 4.84
N GLU A 21 15.91 -23.62 4.60
CA GLU A 21 14.85 -24.56 4.97
C GLU A 21 15.01 -25.96 4.31
N HIS A 22 15.77 -26.03 3.23
CA HIS A 22 16.06 -27.26 2.50
C HIS A 22 17.54 -27.67 2.58
N GLY A 23 18.35 -26.98 3.38
CA GLY A 23 19.80 -27.24 3.50
C GLY A 23 20.59 -26.95 2.23
N ILE A 24 20.06 -26.11 1.33
CA ILE A 24 20.68 -25.79 0.04
C ILE A 24 21.60 -24.58 0.20
N VAL A 25 22.91 -24.83 0.13
CA VAL A 25 23.95 -23.79 0.06
C VAL A 25 24.12 -23.38 -1.40
N ASP A 26 23.71 -22.17 -1.76
CA ASP A 26 23.86 -21.62 -3.11
C ASP A 26 25.27 -21.00 -3.34
N GLU A 27 25.61 -20.76 -4.61
CA GLU A 27 26.94 -20.26 -5.04
C GLU A 27 27.40 -18.99 -4.32
N TYR A 28 26.48 -18.08 -3.96
CA TYR A 28 26.84 -16.85 -3.24
C TYR A 28 27.54 -17.14 -1.90
N MET A 29 27.15 -18.21 -1.19
CA MET A 29 27.79 -18.59 0.08
C MET A 29 29.12 -19.27 -0.14
N PHE A 30 29.27 -20.10 -1.18
CA PHE A 30 30.56 -20.68 -1.53
C PHE A 30 31.56 -19.59 -1.90
N TYR A 31 31.13 -18.61 -2.70
CA TYR A 31 31.92 -17.43 -3.06
C TYR A 31 32.28 -16.60 -1.82
N LEU A 32 31.33 -16.31 -0.94
CA LEU A 32 31.58 -15.60 0.33
C LEU A 32 32.64 -16.31 1.18
N VAL A 33 32.49 -17.62 1.37
CA VAL A 33 33.42 -18.45 2.15
C VAL A 33 34.80 -18.48 1.50
N GLU A 34 34.88 -18.70 0.19
CA GLU A 34 36.14 -18.70 -0.55
C GLU A 34 36.91 -17.38 -0.35
N LYS A 35 36.23 -16.24 -0.48
CA LYS A 35 36.85 -14.92 -0.29
C LYS A 35 37.22 -14.64 1.16
N LEU A 36 36.46 -15.16 2.12
CA LEU A 36 36.80 -15.05 3.54
C LEU A 36 38.05 -15.85 3.89
N GLN A 37 38.25 -17.03 3.30
CA GLN A 37 39.40 -17.92 3.55
C GLN A 37 40.76 -17.30 3.22
N GLU A 38 40.80 -16.24 2.40
CA GLU A 38 42.01 -15.46 2.16
C GLU A 38 42.53 -14.73 3.43
N TYR A 39 41.64 -14.49 4.41
CA TYR A 39 41.87 -13.67 5.62
C TYR A 39 41.78 -14.44 6.93
N VAL A 40 41.28 -15.68 6.91
CA VAL A 40 41.08 -16.50 8.12
C VAL A 40 41.98 -17.73 8.10
N SER A 41 42.42 -18.13 9.29
CA SER A 41 43.25 -19.32 9.51
C SER A 41 42.43 -20.54 9.94
N ARG A 42 41.21 -20.32 10.45
CA ARG A 42 40.24 -21.35 10.82
C ARG A 42 38.83 -20.82 10.55
N ASN A 43 37.98 -21.62 9.91
CA ASN A 43 36.58 -21.28 9.66
C ASN A 43 35.67 -22.45 10.07
N VAL A 44 34.81 -22.22 11.06
CA VAL A 44 33.77 -23.17 11.48
C VAL A 44 32.47 -22.77 10.80
N PHE A 45 32.03 -23.56 9.83
CA PHE A 45 30.76 -23.40 9.15
C PHE A 45 29.66 -24.10 9.95
N VAL A 46 28.82 -23.31 10.61
CA VAL A 46 27.73 -23.79 11.47
C VAL A 46 26.44 -23.79 10.66
N SER A 47 25.83 -24.96 10.49
CA SER A 47 24.56 -25.10 9.78
C SER A 47 23.44 -25.60 10.69
N ASN A 48 22.34 -24.86 10.71
CA ASN A 48 21.12 -25.24 11.42
C ASN A 48 20.22 -26.20 10.62
N THR A 49 20.67 -26.67 9.46
CA THR A 49 19.99 -27.70 8.67
C THR A 49 20.98 -28.76 8.17
N PRO A 50 20.58 -30.04 8.07
CA PRO A 50 21.45 -31.06 7.52
C PRO A 50 21.89 -30.73 6.10
N LEU A 51 23.19 -30.81 5.84
CA LEU A 51 23.79 -30.54 4.54
C LEU A 51 23.97 -31.83 3.73
N SER A 52 23.87 -31.71 2.40
CA SER A 52 24.20 -32.83 1.51
C SER A 52 25.68 -33.20 1.57
N SER A 53 26.01 -34.46 1.25
CA SER A 53 27.41 -34.92 1.20
C SER A 53 28.26 -34.11 0.21
N GLU A 54 27.67 -33.68 -0.91
CA GLU A 54 28.32 -32.84 -1.92
C GLU A 54 28.64 -31.45 -1.35
N THR A 55 27.66 -30.80 -0.70
CA THR A 55 27.85 -29.51 -0.04
C THR A 55 28.95 -29.59 1.02
N LYS A 56 28.93 -30.64 1.86
CA LYS A 56 29.97 -30.86 2.88
C LYS A 56 31.36 -31.02 2.26
N PHE A 57 31.46 -31.79 1.18
CA PHE A 57 32.73 -31.97 0.48
C PHE A 57 33.26 -30.63 -0.07
N ARG A 58 32.39 -29.83 -0.68
CA ARG A 58 32.76 -28.54 -1.26
C ARG A 58 33.19 -27.53 -0.19
N LEU A 59 32.47 -27.43 0.93
CA LEU A 59 32.86 -26.60 2.08
C LEU A 59 34.20 -27.03 2.70
N LYS A 60 34.43 -28.34 2.89
CA LYS A 60 35.71 -28.85 3.37
C LYS A 60 36.86 -28.57 2.41
N SER A 61 36.61 -28.63 1.11
CA SER A 61 37.60 -28.31 0.07
C SER A 61 37.99 -26.82 0.09
N LEU A 62 37.10 -25.95 0.57
CA LEU A 62 37.40 -24.54 0.83
C LEU A 62 38.10 -24.32 2.19
N GLY A 63 38.39 -25.37 2.97
CA GLY A 63 39.06 -25.26 4.26
C GLY A 63 38.14 -25.03 5.46
N CYS A 64 36.83 -25.28 5.33
CA CYS A 64 35.90 -25.17 6.47
C CYS A 64 35.84 -26.45 7.30
N GLU A 65 35.80 -26.28 8.61
CA GLU A 65 35.22 -27.26 9.54
C GLU A 65 33.69 -27.12 9.52
N ILE A 66 32.97 -28.21 9.72
CA ILE A 66 31.50 -28.21 9.60
C ILE A 66 30.89 -28.66 10.93
N LEU A 67 29.99 -27.84 11.45
CA LEU A 67 29.16 -28.13 12.61
C LEU A 67 27.69 -28.10 12.20
N GLU A 68 27.04 -29.26 12.14
CA GLU A 68 25.59 -29.35 11.95
C GLU A 68 24.89 -29.41 13.31
N ARG A 69 23.85 -28.61 13.49
CA ARG A 69 23.07 -28.53 14.72
C ARG A 69 21.58 -28.39 14.43
N GLU A 70 20.76 -28.57 15.45
CA GLU A 70 19.33 -28.29 15.36
C GLU A 70 19.08 -26.78 15.23
N ASN A 71 18.00 -26.40 14.55
CA ASN A 71 17.61 -25.01 14.38
C ASN A 71 16.94 -24.43 15.65
N VAL A 72 17.68 -24.39 16.75
CA VAL A 72 17.25 -23.84 18.04
C VAL A 72 18.21 -22.71 18.44
N GLY A 73 17.63 -21.59 18.92
CA GLY A 73 18.38 -20.40 19.34
C GLY A 73 18.97 -19.54 18.21
N PHE A 74 18.52 -19.78 16.96
CA PHE A 74 18.85 -18.99 15.76
C PHE A 74 20.37 -18.77 15.56
N ASP A 75 20.77 -17.58 15.14
CA ASP A 75 22.16 -17.17 14.89
C ASP A 75 22.98 -17.09 16.18
N VAL A 76 22.40 -16.53 17.24
CA VAL A 76 23.04 -16.36 18.55
C VAL A 76 23.62 -17.68 19.08
N TRP A 77 22.82 -18.73 19.10
CA TRP A 77 23.31 -20.03 19.57
C TRP A 77 24.18 -20.74 18.55
N ALA A 78 24.05 -20.44 17.26
CA ALA A 78 24.99 -20.95 16.26
C ALA A 78 26.39 -20.37 16.49
N TYR A 79 26.50 -19.09 16.86
CA TYR A 79 27.77 -18.48 17.26
C TYR A 79 28.31 -19.09 18.55
N LYS A 80 27.46 -19.28 19.58
CA LYS A 80 27.85 -19.93 20.84
C LYS A 80 28.39 -21.35 20.60
N ASP A 81 27.66 -22.18 19.87
CA ASP A 81 28.07 -23.55 19.58
C ASP A 81 29.33 -23.59 18.70
N GLY A 82 29.51 -22.61 17.80
CA GLY A 82 30.75 -22.42 17.05
C GLY A 82 31.95 -22.06 17.95
N ILE A 83 31.75 -21.17 18.94
CA ILE A 83 32.78 -20.83 19.93
C ILE A 83 33.13 -22.04 20.79
N GLU A 84 32.13 -22.79 21.25
CA GLU A 84 32.32 -24.01 22.03
C GLU A 84 33.03 -25.11 21.22
N PHE A 85 32.75 -25.18 19.92
CA PHE A 85 33.45 -26.09 19.00
C PHE A 85 34.92 -25.70 18.78
N ILE A 86 35.22 -24.39 18.76
CA ILE A 86 36.61 -23.92 18.74
C ILE A 86 37.29 -24.21 20.08
N GLY A 87 36.55 -24.02 21.19
CA GLY A 87 37.03 -24.07 22.58
C GLY A 87 37.43 -22.67 23.07
N TYR A 88 36.92 -22.26 24.23
CA TYR A 88 37.20 -20.93 24.79
C TYR A 88 38.69 -20.73 25.09
N GLU A 89 39.36 -21.79 25.53
CA GLU A 89 40.81 -21.82 25.76
C GLU A 89 41.61 -21.66 24.47
N ASN A 90 41.08 -22.13 23.34
CA ASN A 90 41.75 -22.06 22.04
C ASN A 90 41.50 -20.70 21.34
N LEU A 91 40.55 -19.89 21.82
CA LEU A 91 40.37 -18.52 21.31
C LEU A 91 41.59 -17.63 21.59
N ALA A 92 42.39 -17.96 22.62
CA ALA A 92 43.65 -17.27 22.91
C ALA A 92 44.72 -17.43 21.81
N ASP A 93 44.54 -18.39 20.89
CA ASP A 93 45.47 -18.60 19.77
C ASP A 93 45.22 -17.68 18.56
N TYR A 94 44.19 -16.82 18.62
CA TYR A 94 43.77 -15.97 17.52
C TYR A 94 43.75 -14.50 17.94
N ASP A 95 44.14 -13.62 17.03
CA ASP A 95 44.10 -12.18 17.27
C ASP A 95 42.66 -11.62 17.12
N GLU A 96 41.85 -12.26 16.26
CA GLU A 96 40.45 -11.88 16.03
C GLU A 96 39.54 -13.09 15.82
N LEU A 97 38.27 -12.94 16.23
CA LEU A 97 37.17 -13.85 15.94
C LEU A 97 36.09 -13.11 15.13
N ILE A 98 35.77 -13.63 13.95
CA ILE A 98 34.70 -13.13 13.08
C ILE A 98 33.43 -13.98 13.27
N LEU A 99 32.32 -13.33 13.55
CA LEU A 99 30.97 -13.89 13.61
C LEU A 99 30.20 -13.35 12.42
N LEU A 100 29.83 -14.20 11.47
CA LEU A 100 29.07 -13.80 10.29
C LEU A 100 27.92 -14.75 9.96
N ASN A 101 26.87 -14.24 9.31
CA ASN A 101 25.74 -15.05 8.86
C ASN A 101 25.36 -14.84 7.39
N HIS A 102 24.51 -15.73 6.90
CA HIS A 102 24.03 -15.80 5.51
C HIS A 102 23.01 -14.70 5.09
N THR A 103 22.78 -13.66 5.89
CA THR A 103 21.69 -12.68 5.62
C THR A 103 22.06 -11.55 4.65
N PHE A 104 23.16 -11.69 3.92
CA PHE A 104 23.63 -10.74 2.90
C PHE A 104 24.29 -11.45 1.72
N TYR A 105 24.42 -10.74 0.61
CA TYR A 105 25.24 -11.11 -0.54
C TYR A 105 26.56 -10.36 -0.48
N GLY A 106 27.67 -11.05 -0.75
CA GLY A 106 28.99 -10.47 -0.79
C GLY A 106 30.11 -11.52 -0.80
N PRO A 107 31.37 -11.11 -0.77
CA PRO A 107 31.80 -9.71 -0.87
C PRO A 107 31.56 -9.13 -2.27
N ILE A 108 30.79 -8.04 -2.36
CA ILE A 108 30.55 -7.29 -3.60
C ILE A 108 31.83 -6.57 -4.02
N PHE A 109 32.50 -5.94 -3.07
CA PHE A 109 33.82 -5.35 -3.23
C PHE A 109 34.85 -6.18 -2.46
N PRO A 110 36.12 -6.24 -2.89
CA PRO A 110 37.13 -7.08 -2.26
C PRO A 110 37.22 -6.89 -0.75
N PHE A 111 37.20 -7.98 0.02
CA PHE A 111 37.38 -7.92 1.48
C PHE A 111 38.71 -7.30 1.91
N LYS A 112 39.69 -7.20 1.01
CA LYS A 112 40.93 -6.48 1.26
C LYS A 112 40.67 -5.05 1.74
N GLU A 113 39.74 -4.34 1.12
CA GLU A 113 39.41 -2.95 1.47
C GLU A 113 38.79 -2.86 2.87
N LEU A 114 37.94 -3.83 3.22
CA LEU A 114 37.35 -3.97 4.55
C LEU A 114 38.45 -4.22 5.60
N PHE A 115 39.26 -5.26 5.43
CA PHE A 115 40.26 -5.64 6.42
C PHE A 115 41.39 -4.60 6.53
N ASP A 116 41.92 -4.07 5.42
CA ASP A 116 42.95 -3.02 5.46
C ASP A 116 42.48 -1.80 6.28
N LYS A 117 41.23 -1.36 6.07
CA LYS A 117 40.67 -0.20 6.79
C LYS A 117 40.49 -0.51 8.27
N MET A 118 39.96 -1.68 8.61
CA MET A 118 39.67 -2.02 10.00
C MET A 118 40.92 -2.40 10.77
N ASP A 119 41.95 -2.97 10.13
CA ASP A 119 43.24 -3.28 10.75
C ASP A 119 44.01 -2.02 11.16
N ALA A 120 43.73 -0.88 10.51
CA ALA A 120 44.32 0.41 10.86
C ALA A 120 43.64 1.11 12.05
N LEU A 121 42.53 0.57 12.57
CA LEU A 121 41.77 1.18 13.68
C LEU A 121 42.05 0.48 15.02
N GLU A 122 42.34 1.26 16.06
CA GLU A 122 42.44 0.78 17.43
C GLU A 122 41.03 0.65 18.04
N VAL A 123 40.42 -0.53 17.88
CA VAL A 123 39.12 -0.90 18.46
C VAL A 123 39.12 -2.36 18.90
N ASP A 124 38.37 -2.68 19.95
CA ASP A 124 38.27 -4.03 20.53
C ASP A 124 37.26 -4.91 19.78
N PHE A 125 36.27 -4.31 19.15
CA PHE A 125 35.33 -5.01 18.27
C PHE A 125 34.76 -4.08 17.21
N TRP A 126 34.30 -4.66 16.11
CA TRP A 126 33.76 -3.89 15.00
C TRP A 126 32.79 -4.69 14.13
N GLY A 127 32.00 -3.98 13.31
CA GLY A 127 31.11 -4.60 12.33
C GLY A 127 31.14 -3.87 10.98
N ILE A 128 30.54 -4.46 9.95
CA ILE A 128 30.44 -3.80 8.64
C ILE A 128 29.53 -2.58 8.71
N SER A 129 28.38 -2.70 9.40
CA SER A 129 27.40 -1.63 9.56
C SER A 129 26.80 -1.65 10.96
N ALA A 130 26.15 -0.54 11.33
CA ALA A 130 25.42 -0.38 12.58
C ALA A 130 24.02 0.19 12.36
N HIS A 131 23.16 -0.05 13.35
CA HIS A 131 21.86 0.59 13.50
C HIS A 131 21.98 1.73 14.52
N LYS A 132 21.41 2.90 14.21
CA LYS A 132 21.39 4.06 15.10
C LYS A 132 20.47 3.86 16.30
N GLU A 133 20.62 4.71 17.30
CA GLU A 133 19.66 4.74 18.39
C GLU A 133 18.27 5.18 17.89
N VAL A 134 17.21 4.51 18.35
CA VAL A 134 15.81 4.84 18.00
C VAL A 134 14.93 4.91 19.24
N VAL A 135 14.12 5.97 19.31
CA VAL A 135 13.17 6.23 20.41
C VAL A 135 11.79 6.62 19.85
N PRO A 136 10.69 5.94 20.26
CA PRO A 136 10.69 4.74 21.10
C PRO A 136 11.27 3.53 20.35
N ASN A 137 11.72 2.51 21.09
CA ASN A 137 12.18 1.25 20.51
C ASN A 137 11.08 0.69 19.57
N PRO A 138 11.38 0.44 18.28
CA PRO A 138 10.38 0.07 17.28
C PRO A 138 9.79 -1.34 17.48
N PHE A 139 10.43 -2.19 18.28
CA PHE A 139 9.96 -3.54 18.59
C PHE A 139 9.03 -3.59 19.79
N THR A 140 9.25 -2.73 20.79
CA THR A 140 8.47 -2.70 22.03
C THR A 140 7.49 -1.52 22.10
N ASN A 141 7.62 -0.53 21.21
CA ASN A 141 6.92 0.75 21.21
C ASN A 141 7.11 1.60 22.50
N GLU A 142 8.05 1.20 23.35
CA GLU A 142 8.42 1.84 24.62
C GLU A 142 9.93 1.71 24.85
N GLY A 143 10.56 2.69 25.51
CA GLY A 143 12.00 2.66 25.81
C GLY A 143 12.89 3.03 24.62
N VAL A 144 14.17 2.67 24.68
CA VAL A 144 15.21 3.03 23.70
C VAL A 144 15.75 1.76 23.05
N LEU A 145 15.88 1.76 21.72
CA LEU A 145 16.71 0.80 21.00
C LEU A 145 18.08 1.45 20.83
N HIS A 146 19.05 1.07 21.66
CA HIS A 146 20.40 1.65 21.63
C HIS A 146 21.10 1.39 20.30
N ARG A 147 22.06 2.24 19.95
CA ARG A 147 22.94 2.06 18.80
C ARG A 147 23.68 0.72 18.93
N HIS A 148 23.70 -0.07 17.86
CA HIS A 148 24.35 -1.40 17.88
C HIS A 148 24.87 -1.84 16.51
N LEU A 149 25.95 -2.62 16.51
CA LEU A 149 26.43 -3.34 15.33
C LEU A 149 25.38 -4.35 14.86
N ASN A 150 25.22 -4.49 13.54
CA ASN A 150 24.30 -5.48 13.01
C ASN A 150 24.92 -6.89 13.05
N SER A 151 24.16 -7.89 13.53
CA SER A 151 24.65 -9.25 13.86
C SER A 151 25.17 -10.11 12.70
N HIS A 152 24.99 -9.64 11.47
CA HIS A 152 25.41 -10.34 10.27
C HIS A 152 26.91 -10.36 10.02
N PHE A 153 27.65 -9.42 10.62
CA PHE A 153 29.11 -9.42 10.58
C PHE A 153 29.66 -8.62 11.77
N ILE A 154 30.20 -9.33 12.75
CA ILE A 154 30.85 -8.77 13.94
C ILE A 154 32.22 -9.42 14.07
N THR A 155 33.24 -8.62 14.33
CA THR A 155 34.60 -9.06 14.61
C THR A 155 34.99 -8.62 16.01
N VAL A 156 35.53 -9.51 16.81
CA VAL A 156 36.00 -9.26 18.18
C VAL A 156 37.50 -9.55 18.24
N ARG A 157 38.29 -8.66 18.86
CA ARG A 157 39.74 -8.75 18.87
C ARG A 157 40.36 -8.17 20.13
N GLY A 158 41.69 -8.31 20.26
CA GLY A 158 42.46 -7.68 21.32
C GLY A 158 42.05 -8.14 22.72
N GLU A 159 42.06 -7.22 23.69
CA GLU A 159 41.77 -7.55 25.09
C GLU A 159 40.36 -8.13 25.29
N LEU A 160 39.38 -7.66 24.51
CA LEU A 160 38.01 -8.15 24.62
C LEU A 160 37.90 -9.64 24.27
N LEU A 161 38.51 -10.10 23.17
CA LEU A 161 38.46 -11.52 22.77
C LEU A 161 39.00 -12.45 23.87
N HIS A 162 39.99 -11.97 24.63
CA HIS A 162 40.69 -12.71 25.66
C HIS A 162 40.15 -12.48 27.08
N SER A 163 39.11 -11.64 27.22
CA SER A 163 38.53 -11.26 28.50
C SER A 163 37.62 -12.34 29.10
N GLU A 164 37.50 -12.34 30.44
CA GLU A 164 36.50 -13.17 31.13
C GLU A 164 35.09 -12.68 30.80
N GLU A 165 34.91 -11.37 30.60
CA GLU A 165 33.66 -10.73 30.19
C GLU A 165 33.11 -11.34 28.91
N PHE A 166 33.93 -11.47 27.86
CA PHE A 166 33.51 -12.08 26.59
C PHE A 166 33.11 -13.55 26.77
N SER A 167 33.92 -14.34 27.50
CA SER A 167 33.59 -15.75 27.74
C SER A 167 32.31 -15.90 28.56
N SER A 168 32.14 -15.09 29.60
CA SER A 168 30.96 -15.10 30.47
C SER A 168 29.69 -14.71 29.71
N TYR A 169 29.77 -13.70 28.84
CA TYR A 169 28.66 -13.26 28.00
C TYR A 169 28.04 -14.42 27.21
N TRP A 170 28.86 -15.21 26.50
CA TRP A 170 28.38 -16.34 25.71
C TRP A 170 27.95 -17.55 26.55
N LYS A 171 28.61 -17.80 27.69
CA LYS A 171 28.23 -18.88 28.62
C LYS A 171 26.89 -18.64 29.32
N THR A 172 26.53 -17.38 29.55
CA THR A 172 25.35 -16.98 30.33
C THR A 172 24.17 -16.50 29.48
N ILE A 173 24.33 -16.49 28.15
CA ILE A 173 23.27 -16.04 27.24
C ILE A 173 22.00 -16.88 27.43
N PRO A 174 20.84 -16.26 27.66
CA PRO A 174 19.59 -16.99 27.92
C PRO A 174 19.08 -17.72 26.68
N ASN A 175 18.07 -18.57 26.88
CA ASN A 175 17.37 -19.22 25.76
C ASN A 175 16.76 -18.18 24.82
N ILE A 176 17.05 -18.33 23.53
CA ILE A 176 16.48 -17.52 22.44
C ILE A 176 15.36 -18.32 21.79
N GLU A 177 14.10 -17.96 22.08
CA GLU A 177 12.92 -18.71 21.62
C GLU A 177 12.31 -18.11 20.33
N SER A 178 12.63 -16.86 20.00
CA SER A 178 12.11 -16.17 18.82
C SER A 178 13.14 -15.25 18.13
N TYR A 179 12.82 -14.81 16.90
CA TYR A 179 13.59 -13.79 16.19
C TYR A 179 13.64 -12.45 16.96
N VAL A 180 12.54 -12.08 17.61
CA VAL A 180 12.46 -10.86 18.43
C VAL A 180 13.38 -11.00 19.65
N ASP A 181 13.48 -12.19 20.24
CA ASP A 181 14.42 -12.45 21.34
C ASP A 181 15.87 -12.35 20.87
N SER A 182 16.21 -12.82 19.67
CA SER A 182 17.57 -12.65 19.10
C SER A 182 17.92 -11.15 19.01
N VAL A 183 16.98 -10.31 18.57
CA VAL A 183 17.19 -8.87 18.50
C VAL A 183 17.29 -8.23 19.89
N LEU A 184 16.33 -8.51 20.79
CA LEU A 184 16.21 -7.84 22.09
C LEU A 184 17.19 -8.35 23.15
N LEU A 185 17.65 -9.60 23.05
CA LEU A 185 18.54 -10.23 24.03
C LEU A 185 20.00 -10.30 23.55
N HIS A 186 20.25 -10.20 22.23
CA HIS A 186 21.61 -10.23 21.67
C HIS A 186 21.92 -9.03 20.77
N GLU A 187 21.30 -8.88 19.59
CA GLU A 187 21.73 -7.89 18.57
C GLU A 187 21.78 -6.45 19.12
N SER A 188 20.72 -6.04 19.85
CA SER A 188 20.64 -4.70 20.46
C SER A 188 21.41 -4.55 21.77
N ARG A 189 21.85 -5.65 22.40
CA ARG A 189 22.54 -5.64 23.70
C ARG A 189 24.04 -5.80 23.59
N PHE A 190 24.53 -6.59 22.65
CA PHE A 190 25.94 -6.97 22.51
C PHE A 190 26.85 -5.73 22.49
N THR A 191 26.52 -4.77 21.62
CA THR A 191 27.34 -3.56 21.44
C THR A 191 27.33 -2.69 22.71
N GLN A 192 26.15 -2.43 23.27
CA GLN A 192 26.02 -1.59 24.46
C GLN A 192 26.71 -2.25 25.68
N HIS A 193 26.58 -3.56 25.84
CA HIS A 193 27.19 -4.31 26.94
C HIS A 193 28.71 -4.13 27.01
N PHE A 194 29.40 -4.25 25.88
CA PHE A 194 30.86 -4.11 25.85
C PHE A 194 31.32 -2.65 25.86
N ILE A 195 30.54 -1.72 25.31
CA ILE A 195 30.79 -0.27 25.49
C ILE A 195 30.70 0.12 26.97
N ASP A 196 29.66 -0.35 27.68
CA ASP A 196 29.48 -0.08 29.12
C ASP A 196 30.61 -0.70 29.97
N ALA A 197 31.21 -1.79 29.49
CA ALA A 197 32.38 -2.42 30.09
C ALA A 197 33.72 -1.72 29.75
N GLY A 198 33.69 -0.67 28.92
CA GLY A 198 34.86 0.16 28.60
C GLY A 198 35.58 -0.17 27.28
N TYR A 199 35.04 -1.09 26.48
CA TYR A 199 35.65 -1.50 25.21
C TYR A 199 35.25 -0.58 24.04
N ALA A 200 36.19 -0.37 23.11
CA ALA A 200 36.01 0.48 21.94
C ALA A 200 35.38 -0.27 20.75
N CYS A 201 34.37 0.35 20.13
CA CYS A 201 33.62 -0.20 18.99
C CYS A 201 33.91 0.56 17.68
N GLY A 202 34.18 -0.16 16.59
CA GLY A 202 34.34 0.40 15.23
C GLY A 202 33.24 -0.01 14.25
N VAL A 203 33.04 0.76 13.19
CA VAL A 203 32.12 0.43 12.07
C VAL A 203 32.80 0.76 10.75
N TYR A 204 32.77 -0.17 9.78
CA TYR A 204 33.36 0.06 8.46
C TYR A 204 32.58 1.09 7.65
N ASP A 205 31.27 0.87 7.47
CA ASP A 205 30.34 1.78 6.80
C ASP A 205 29.59 2.58 7.88
N ASN A 206 30.13 3.76 8.20
CA ASN A 206 29.75 4.52 9.37
C ASN A 206 28.28 4.96 9.31
N ASP A 207 27.49 4.57 10.30
CA ASP A 207 26.07 4.88 10.36
C ASP A 207 25.79 6.39 10.42
N GLU A 208 26.70 7.18 11.00
CA GLU A 208 26.55 8.63 11.10
C GLU A 208 26.59 9.36 9.76
N ASP A 209 27.12 8.72 8.72
CA ASP A 209 27.15 9.27 7.36
C ASP A 209 25.79 9.22 6.66
N TYR A 210 24.76 8.65 7.31
CA TYR A 210 23.44 8.41 6.74
C TYR A 210 22.33 9.13 7.50
N PRO A 211 21.25 9.54 6.81
CA PRO A 211 20.08 10.12 7.44
C PRO A 211 19.16 9.10 8.11
N SER A 212 19.19 7.83 7.67
CA SER A 212 18.31 6.79 8.21
C SER A 212 18.89 6.10 9.45
N PRO A 213 18.04 5.53 10.31
CA PRO A 213 18.51 4.78 11.47
C PRO A 213 19.06 3.39 11.11
N TYR A 214 18.82 2.88 9.89
CA TYR A 214 19.29 1.55 9.48
C TYR A 214 19.90 1.56 8.07
N PRO A 215 21.12 2.11 7.91
CA PRO A 215 21.71 2.40 6.60
C PRO A 215 21.86 1.22 5.66
N CYS A 216 22.40 0.08 6.13
CA CYS A 216 22.63 -1.08 5.27
C CYS A 216 21.33 -1.74 4.76
N PHE A 217 20.16 -1.33 5.29
CA PHE A 217 18.85 -1.83 4.88
C PHE A 217 18.02 -0.78 4.14
N ILE A 218 18.06 0.49 4.58
CA ILE A 218 17.28 1.59 4.00
C ILE A 218 18.05 2.29 2.88
N ASN A 219 19.34 2.57 3.09
CA ASN A 219 20.21 3.31 2.16
C ASN A 219 21.11 2.35 1.36
N VAL A 220 20.55 1.25 0.84
CA VAL A 220 21.32 0.18 0.17
C VAL A 220 22.13 0.66 -1.03
N ASP A 221 21.60 1.61 -1.80
CA ASP A 221 22.28 2.21 -2.94
C ASP A 221 23.48 3.05 -2.50
N GLN A 222 23.28 3.94 -1.53
CA GLN A 222 24.34 4.80 -0.99
C GLN A 222 25.43 3.97 -0.27
N SER A 223 25.04 2.87 0.39
CA SER A 223 26.00 1.92 0.99
C SER A 223 26.90 1.28 -0.07
N LEU A 224 26.37 0.91 -1.24
CA LEU A 224 27.21 0.43 -2.34
C LEU A 224 28.05 1.54 -2.98
N GLU A 225 27.56 2.78 -3.08
CA GLU A 225 28.37 3.94 -3.55
C GLU A 225 29.58 4.17 -2.63
N ARG A 226 29.42 3.94 -1.33
CA ARG A 226 30.49 4.01 -0.32
C ARG A 226 31.36 2.75 -0.26
N ARG A 227 31.21 1.83 -1.21
CA ARG A 227 31.97 0.57 -1.30
C ARG A 227 31.74 -0.38 -0.11
N CYS A 228 30.54 -0.39 0.46
CA CYS A 228 30.14 -1.41 1.42
C CYS A 228 30.16 -2.79 0.74
N PRO A 229 30.89 -3.80 1.27
CA PRO A 229 31.12 -5.07 0.57
C PRO A 229 29.90 -6.00 0.58
N ILE A 230 28.74 -5.55 1.06
CA ILE A 230 27.57 -6.39 1.24
C ILE A 230 26.30 -5.73 0.73
N LEU A 231 25.36 -6.56 0.28
CA LEU A 231 23.98 -6.16 0.01
C LEU A 231 23.04 -7.03 0.85
N LYS A 232 22.21 -6.40 1.69
CA LYS A 232 21.27 -7.14 2.55
C LYS A 232 20.34 -8.01 1.72
N ARG A 233 20.24 -9.29 2.06
CA ARG A 233 19.41 -10.25 1.32
C ARG A 233 17.90 -9.97 1.48
N ARG A 234 17.50 -9.43 2.64
CA ARG A 234 16.09 -9.24 3.00
C ARG A 234 15.36 -8.19 2.16
N VAL A 235 16.05 -7.21 1.57
CA VAL A 235 15.41 -6.16 0.74
C VAL A 235 14.70 -6.71 -0.50
N PHE A 236 15.11 -7.89 -0.99
CA PHE A 236 14.48 -8.53 -2.16
C PHE A 236 13.10 -9.17 -1.87
N PHE A 237 12.78 -9.45 -0.60
CA PHE A 237 11.52 -10.10 -0.20
C PHE A 237 10.87 -9.49 1.04
N HIS A 238 11.35 -8.34 1.50
CA HIS A 238 10.65 -7.55 2.51
C HIS A 238 9.35 -6.99 1.93
N ASP A 239 8.41 -6.64 2.81
CA ASP A 239 7.20 -5.90 2.44
C ASP A 239 7.56 -4.66 1.62
N SER A 240 7.02 -4.60 0.40
CA SER A 240 7.21 -3.50 -0.53
C SER A 240 6.68 -2.17 0.02
N SER A 241 5.67 -2.20 0.90
CA SER A 241 5.12 -0.98 1.53
C SER A 241 6.14 -0.34 2.48
N PHE A 242 6.94 -1.15 3.18
CA PHE A 242 8.05 -0.64 3.99
C PHE A 242 9.12 0.01 3.12
N LEU A 243 9.50 -0.63 2.01
CA LEU A 243 10.50 -0.09 1.09
C LEU A 243 10.03 1.22 0.45
N GLU A 244 8.75 1.30 0.09
CA GLU A 244 8.12 2.51 -0.45
C GLU A 244 8.15 3.65 0.58
N GLN A 245 7.68 3.41 1.79
CA GLN A 245 7.66 4.42 2.86
C GLN A 245 9.08 4.94 3.20
N ASN A 246 10.10 4.10 3.09
CA ASN A 246 11.49 4.45 3.39
C ASN A 246 12.34 4.79 2.16
N ALA A 247 11.72 4.87 0.97
CA ALA A 247 12.40 5.15 -0.30
C ALA A 247 13.64 4.27 -0.57
N VAL A 248 13.56 2.98 -0.24
CA VAL A 248 14.67 2.03 -0.41
C VAL A 248 14.89 1.70 -1.89
N ASP A 249 15.97 2.20 -2.48
CA ASP A 249 16.25 2.07 -3.92
C ASP A 249 17.14 0.86 -4.26
N LEU A 250 16.60 -0.34 -4.07
CA LEU A 250 17.25 -1.59 -4.51
C LEU A 250 17.54 -1.63 -6.02
N PRO A 251 16.67 -1.14 -6.93
CA PRO A 251 16.98 -1.10 -8.37
C PRO A 251 18.24 -0.29 -8.69
N ARG A 252 18.48 0.84 -8.01
CA ARG A 252 19.72 1.60 -8.12
C ARG A 252 20.90 0.87 -7.52
N ALA A 253 20.75 0.23 -6.35
CA ALA A 253 21.81 -0.58 -5.76
C ALA A 253 22.32 -1.68 -6.72
N LEU A 254 21.41 -2.42 -7.36
CA LEU A 254 21.77 -3.42 -8.38
C LEU A 254 22.47 -2.81 -9.61
N ARG A 255 22.12 -1.58 -9.98
CA ARG A 255 22.79 -0.86 -11.08
C ARG A 255 24.22 -0.47 -10.70
N ILE A 256 24.41 0.13 -9.53
CA ILE A 256 25.73 0.49 -9.01
C ILE A 256 26.62 -0.75 -8.92
N MET A 257 26.08 -1.85 -8.38
CA MET A 257 26.81 -3.12 -8.30
C MET A 257 27.31 -3.59 -9.68
N ARG A 258 26.44 -3.60 -10.71
CA ARG A 258 26.84 -3.97 -12.08
C ARG A 258 27.87 -3.05 -12.70
N GLU A 259 27.81 -1.75 -12.38
CA GLU A 259 28.67 -0.74 -12.98
C GLU A 259 30.02 -0.61 -12.27
N THR A 260 30.11 -1.04 -11.01
CA THR A 260 31.27 -0.75 -10.14
C THR A 260 31.92 -1.97 -9.49
N SER A 261 31.39 -3.18 -9.73
CA SER A 261 31.92 -4.43 -9.18
C SER A 261 31.92 -5.57 -10.21
N ASP A 262 32.72 -6.60 -9.95
CA ASP A 262 32.75 -7.84 -10.73
C ASP A 262 31.86 -8.95 -10.12
N TYR A 263 30.96 -8.59 -9.19
CA TYR A 263 30.10 -9.56 -8.52
C TYR A 263 29.04 -10.13 -9.47
N ASP A 264 28.95 -11.45 -9.57
CA ASP A 264 27.98 -12.11 -10.45
C ASP A 264 26.56 -12.04 -9.86
N GLU A 265 25.70 -11.23 -10.50
CA GLU A 265 24.27 -11.14 -10.19
C GLU A 265 23.54 -12.49 -10.21
N GLY A 266 24.01 -13.45 -11.02
CA GLY A 266 23.47 -14.80 -11.08
C GLY A 266 23.45 -15.49 -9.71
N PHE A 267 24.40 -15.16 -8.83
CA PHE A 267 24.44 -15.67 -7.46
C PHE A 267 23.23 -15.21 -6.63
N ILE A 268 22.78 -13.97 -6.82
CA ILE A 268 21.60 -13.41 -6.17
C ILE A 268 20.35 -14.11 -6.70
N TRP A 269 20.19 -14.15 -8.03
CA TRP A 269 18.98 -14.64 -8.65
C TRP A 269 18.72 -16.12 -8.33
N LYS A 270 19.77 -16.96 -8.40
CA LYS A 270 19.68 -18.39 -8.08
C LYS A 270 19.19 -18.64 -6.65
N ASN A 271 19.61 -17.82 -5.68
CA ASN A 271 19.16 -17.94 -4.30
C ASN A 271 17.75 -17.36 -4.07
N ILE A 272 17.52 -16.13 -4.53
CA ILE A 272 16.35 -15.36 -4.12
C ILE A 272 15.05 -15.89 -4.71
N LEU A 273 15.12 -16.47 -5.91
CA LEU A 273 13.97 -17.04 -6.60
C LEU A 273 13.33 -18.19 -5.83
N ARG A 274 14.10 -18.94 -5.02
CA ARG A 274 13.56 -20.03 -4.17
C ARG A 274 12.78 -19.50 -2.97
N SER A 275 13.09 -18.29 -2.50
CA SER A 275 12.65 -17.80 -1.18
C SER A 275 11.65 -16.65 -1.23
N ALA A 276 11.59 -15.89 -2.34
CA ALA A 276 10.73 -14.72 -2.48
C ALA A 276 9.37 -15.03 -3.14
N ASN A 277 8.34 -14.25 -2.80
CA ASN A 277 7.12 -14.16 -3.63
C ASN A 277 7.45 -13.42 -4.92
N LEU A 278 6.94 -13.91 -6.06
CA LEU A 278 7.30 -13.39 -7.38
C LEU A 278 6.92 -11.91 -7.55
N ARG A 279 5.74 -11.50 -7.07
CA ARG A 279 5.27 -10.10 -7.10
C ARG A 279 6.17 -9.18 -6.28
N THR A 280 6.45 -9.56 -5.03
CA THR A 280 7.32 -8.79 -4.13
C THR A 280 8.71 -8.65 -4.73
N LEU A 281 9.29 -9.74 -5.25
CA LEU A 281 10.60 -9.71 -5.88
C LEU A 281 10.63 -8.78 -7.10
N ASN A 282 9.61 -8.87 -7.97
CA ASN A 282 9.56 -8.05 -9.18
C ASN A 282 9.40 -6.56 -8.87
N THR A 283 8.60 -6.22 -7.85
CA THR A 283 8.46 -4.86 -7.33
C THR A 283 9.77 -4.37 -6.71
N ASN A 284 10.29 -5.06 -5.69
CA ASN A 284 11.45 -4.59 -4.92
C ASN A 284 12.70 -4.48 -5.80
N ALA A 285 12.95 -5.44 -6.68
CA ALA A 285 14.15 -5.46 -7.52
C ALA A 285 13.98 -4.71 -8.86
N GLY A 286 12.84 -4.06 -9.11
CA GLY A 286 12.61 -3.30 -10.34
C GLY A 286 12.72 -4.15 -11.61
N LEU A 287 12.05 -5.31 -11.62
CA LEU A 287 12.04 -6.24 -12.76
C LEU A 287 10.97 -5.90 -13.81
N THR A 288 10.30 -4.75 -13.67
CA THR A 288 9.53 -4.13 -14.75
C THR A 288 10.46 -3.25 -15.59
N LYS A 289 10.51 -3.46 -16.89
CA LYS A 289 11.37 -2.75 -17.85
C LYS A 289 10.52 -1.97 -18.84
N VAL A 290 10.87 -0.70 -19.02
CA VAL A 290 10.34 0.15 -20.09
C VAL A 290 11.44 0.32 -21.11
N PHE A 291 11.17 -0.03 -22.36
CA PHE A 291 12.16 0.08 -23.42
C PHE A 291 11.98 1.37 -24.22
N PRO A 292 13.09 2.03 -24.61
CA PRO A 292 13.05 3.30 -25.33
C PRO A 292 12.54 3.13 -26.76
N GLN A 293 11.86 4.15 -27.27
CA GLN A 293 11.37 4.17 -28.66
C GLN A 293 12.52 4.26 -29.68
N ALA A 294 13.57 5.01 -29.35
CA ALA A 294 14.74 5.23 -30.21
C ALA A 294 15.65 4.00 -30.38
N GLY A 295 15.40 2.92 -29.61
CA GLY A 295 16.25 1.73 -29.58
C GLY A 295 17.52 1.91 -28.75
N LEU A 296 18.37 0.88 -28.77
CA LEU A 296 19.64 0.86 -28.05
C LEU A 296 20.73 1.55 -28.89
N GLU A 297 21.47 2.47 -28.30
CA GLU A 297 22.63 3.09 -28.95
C GLU A 297 23.70 2.03 -29.26
N ASN A 298 24.27 2.10 -30.47
CA ASN A 298 25.30 1.16 -30.96
C ASN A 298 24.88 -0.32 -30.96
N PHE A 299 23.58 -0.61 -31.02
CA PHE A 299 23.10 -1.99 -31.13
C PHE A 299 23.38 -2.59 -32.50
N ASP A 300 24.13 -3.68 -32.51
CA ASP A 300 24.34 -4.52 -33.68
C ASP A 300 23.70 -5.89 -33.44
N PRO A 301 22.59 -6.22 -34.14
CA PRO A 301 21.92 -7.52 -34.01
C PRO A 301 22.86 -8.70 -34.28
N SER A 302 23.93 -8.53 -35.06
CA SER A 302 24.89 -9.60 -35.38
C SER A 302 25.71 -10.05 -34.17
N ASN A 303 25.77 -9.25 -33.10
CA ASN A 303 26.42 -9.61 -31.84
C ASN A 303 25.53 -10.48 -30.94
N ILE A 304 24.26 -10.70 -31.30
CA ILE A 304 23.36 -11.58 -30.54
C ILE A 304 23.50 -13.02 -31.05
N SER A 305 23.97 -13.92 -30.18
CA SER A 305 24.13 -15.34 -30.47
C SER A 305 22.94 -16.20 -29.99
N LEU A 306 21.72 -15.69 -30.03
CA LEU A 306 20.51 -16.40 -29.59
C LEU A 306 19.85 -17.14 -30.76
N LYS A 307 19.50 -18.42 -30.57
CA LYS A 307 18.64 -19.17 -31.49
C LYS A 307 17.18 -18.90 -31.17
N VAL A 308 16.51 -18.18 -32.06
CA VAL A 308 15.14 -17.70 -31.84
C VAL A 308 14.11 -18.49 -32.65
N ALA A 309 12.92 -18.68 -32.06
CA ALA A 309 11.73 -19.12 -32.78
C ALA A 309 10.53 -18.20 -32.50
N VAL A 310 9.61 -18.12 -33.48
CA VAL A 310 8.29 -17.54 -33.30
C VAL A 310 7.26 -18.67 -33.30
N CYS A 311 6.51 -18.81 -32.20
CA CYS A 311 5.46 -19.79 -32.02
C CYS A 311 4.08 -19.13 -32.06
N ALA A 312 3.42 -19.18 -33.22
CA ALA A 312 2.14 -18.54 -33.46
C ALA A 312 0.96 -19.53 -33.50
N HIS A 313 -0.16 -19.18 -32.87
CA HIS A 313 -1.43 -19.91 -33.01
C HIS A 313 -2.41 -19.08 -33.84
N ILE A 314 -2.66 -19.51 -35.07
CA ILE A 314 -3.47 -18.79 -36.05
C ILE A 314 -4.82 -19.50 -36.18
N TYR A 315 -5.79 -19.05 -35.38
CA TYR A 315 -7.17 -19.51 -35.47
C TYR A 315 -7.97 -18.67 -36.50
N TYR A 316 -7.69 -17.37 -36.57
CA TYR A 316 -8.31 -16.41 -37.49
C TYR A 316 -7.31 -16.04 -38.60
N THR A 317 -7.44 -16.63 -39.79
CA THR A 317 -6.49 -16.43 -40.89
C THR A 317 -6.47 -15.00 -41.41
N GLU A 318 -7.58 -14.27 -41.28
CA GLU A 318 -7.68 -12.86 -41.62
C GLU A 318 -6.78 -11.95 -40.75
N LEU A 319 -6.32 -12.44 -39.59
CA LEU A 319 -5.36 -11.74 -38.71
C LEU A 319 -3.92 -12.26 -38.87
N LEU A 320 -3.66 -13.12 -39.86
CA LEU A 320 -2.33 -13.67 -40.13
C LEU A 320 -1.33 -12.56 -40.47
N HIS A 321 -1.68 -11.65 -41.36
CA HIS A 321 -0.78 -10.56 -41.77
C HIS A 321 -0.37 -9.70 -40.57
N GLU A 322 -1.32 -9.26 -39.75
CA GLU A 322 -1.03 -8.51 -38.52
C GLU A 322 -0.04 -9.28 -37.63
N THR A 323 -0.27 -10.57 -37.39
CA THR A 323 0.60 -11.40 -36.55
C THR A 323 2.03 -11.51 -37.12
N LEU A 324 2.15 -11.71 -38.44
CA LEU A 324 3.44 -11.81 -39.10
C LEU A 324 4.16 -10.46 -39.20
N ASP A 325 3.43 -9.35 -39.26
CA ASP A 325 4.02 -8.00 -39.25
C ASP A 325 4.69 -7.73 -37.89
N TYR A 326 4.05 -8.09 -36.76
CA TYR A 326 4.70 -8.04 -35.45
C TYR A 326 5.93 -8.96 -35.37
N ALA A 327 5.86 -10.18 -35.92
CA ALA A 327 7.00 -11.09 -35.96
C ALA A 327 8.17 -10.56 -36.82
N SER A 328 7.87 -9.74 -37.84
CA SER A 328 8.88 -9.16 -38.73
C SER A 328 9.78 -8.10 -38.07
N HIS A 329 9.42 -7.65 -36.87
CA HIS A 329 10.28 -6.77 -36.06
C HIS A 329 11.51 -7.49 -35.46
N ILE A 330 11.55 -8.84 -35.50
CA ILE A 330 12.74 -9.60 -35.13
C ILE A 330 13.81 -9.42 -36.21
N THR A 331 14.99 -8.95 -35.80
CA THR A 331 16.08 -8.55 -36.70
C THR A 331 17.12 -9.63 -36.95
N ILE A 332 17.08 -10.71 -36.17
CA ILE A 332 17.97 -11.86 -36.30
C ILE A 332 17.23 -13.05 -36.91
N PRO A 333 17.92 -14.01 -37.55
CA PRO A 333 17.29 -15.18 -38.14
C PRO A 333 16.49 -16.00 -37.10
N PHE A 334 15.28 -16.44 -37.46
CA PHE A 334 14.43 -17.25 -36.58
C PHE A 334 13.63 -18.32 -37.34
N ASP A 335 13.23 -19.36 -36.62
CA ASP A 335 12.29 -20.38 -37.10
C ASP A 335 10.83 -20.00 -36.82
N LEU A 336 9.93 -20.26 -37.76
CA LEU A 336 8.50 -19.96 -37.63
C LEU A 336 7.69 -21.24 -37.42
N ILE A 337 7.00 -21.35 -36.29
CA ILE A 337 6.14 -22.47 -35.92
C ILE A 337 4.71 -21.95 -35.81
N ILE A 338 3.83 -22.39 -36.71
CA ILE A 338 2.42 -22.02 -36.75
C ILE A 338 1.54 -23.24 -36.45
N THR A 339 0.54 -23.05 -35.59
CA THR A 339 -0.56 -24.00 -35.38
C THR A 339 -1.89 -23.40 -35.84
N THR A 340 -2.79 -24.22 -36.39
CA THR A 340 -4.15 -23.83 -36.80
C THR A 340 -5.16 -24.97 -36.60
N SER A 341 -6.45 -24.70 -36.78
CA SER A 341 -7.55 -25.63 -36.46
C SER A 341 -7.79 -26.74 -37.48
N ASP A 342 -7.47 -26.52 -38.76
CA ASP A 342 -7.85 -27.43 -39.84
C ASP A 342 -6.95 -27.30 -41.08
N THR A 343 -7.04 -28.29 -41.96
CA THR A 343 -6.23 -28.39 -43.18
C THR A 343 -6.54 -27.30 -44.20
N SER A 344 -7.75 -26.72 -44.20
CA SER A 344 -8.12 -25.64 -45.12
C SER A 344 -7.35 -24.37 -44.76
N LYS A 345 -7.42 -23.97 -43.48
CA LYS A 345 -6.64 -22.82 -42.97
C LYS A 345 -5.15 -23.03 -43.11
N LYS A 346 -4.65 -24.26 -42.91
CA LYS A 346 -3.24 -24.58 -43.16
C LYS A 346 -2.81 -24.21 -44.58
N LYS A 347 -3.58 -24.62 -45.59
CA LYS A 347 -3.27 -24.30 -47.00
C LYS A 347 -3.31 -22.79 -47.27
N GLU A 348 -4.27 -22.09 -46.67
CA GLU A 348 -4.37 -20.62 -46.76
C GLU A 348 -3.14 -19.94 -46.17
N ILE A 349 -2.71 -20.37 -44.97
CA ILE A 349 -1.52 -19.87 -44.29
C ILE A 349 -0.26 -20.16 -45.13
N GLU A 350 -0.07 -21.39 -45.60
CA GLU A 350 1.08 -21.78 -46.43
C GLU A 350 1.18 -20.94 -47.70
N LYS A 351 0.06 -20.71 -48.39
CA LYS A 351 -0.01 -19.87 -49.59
C LYS A 351 0.37 -18.41 -49.31
N GLU A 352 0.00 -17.86 -48.14
CA GLU A 352 0.41 -16.50 -47.77
C GLU A 352 1.88 -16.44 -47.35
N LEU A 353 2.42 -17.50 -46.75
CA LEU A 353 3.83 -17.60 -46.38
C LEU A 353 4.77 -17.69 -47.59
N GLU A 354 4.33 -18.29 -48.71
CA GLU A 354 5.09 -18.29 -49.98
C GLU A 354 5.41 -16.87 -50.50
N LYS A 355 4.60 -15.87 -50.10
CA LYS A 355 4.78 -14.47 -50.48
C LYS A 355 5.76 -13.71 -49.58
N ARG A 356 6.22 -14.32 -48.48
CA ARG A 356 7.10 -13.71 -47.49
C ARG A 356 8.41 -14.49 -47.42
N SER A 357 9.49 -13.79 -47.10
CA SER A 357 10.82 -14.37 -46.87
C SER A 357 11.39 -13.83 -45.55
N GLY A 358 12.51 -14.37 -45.08
CA GLY A 358 13.16 -13.95 -43.83
C GLY A 358 13.05 -14.95 -42.67
N TYR A 359 12.43 -16.12 -42.90
CA TYR A 359 12.40 -17.23 -41.93
C TYR A 359 13.48 -18.26 -42.28
N LEU A 360 14.10 -18.88 -41.28
CA LEU A 360 15.05 -19.97 -41.48
C LEU A 360 14.30 -21.27 -41.87
N ASN A 361 13.40 -21.72 -41.01
CA ASN A 361 12.50 -22.83 -41.26
C ASN A 361 11.06 -22.44 -40.94
N VAL A 362 10.10 -23.06 -41.66
CA VAL A 362 8.66 -22.82 -41.47
C VAL A 362 7.96 -24.13 -41.21
N TYR A 363 7.19 -24.21 -40.13
CA TYR A 363 6.39 -25.35 -39.73
C TYR A 363 4.93 -24.95 -39.58
N VAL A 364 4.02 -25.51 -40.39
CA VAL A 364 2.57 -25.29 -40.26
C VAL A 364 1.86 -26.58 -39.85
N LEU A 365 1.27 -26.56 -38.66
CA LEU A 365 0.68 -27.71 -37.99
C LEU A 365 -0.83 -27.52 -37.83
N VAL A 366 -1.58 -28.60 -38.01
CA VAL A 366 -3.01 -28.66 -37.68
C VAL A 366 -3.13 -29.33 -36.32
N VAL A 367 -3.84 -28.71 -35.38
CA VAL A 367 -4.10 -29.31 -34.07
C VAL A 367 -5.01 -30.53 -34.20
N GLU A 368 -4.79 -31.54 -33.37
CA GLU A 368 -5.57 -32.79 -33.42
C GLU A 368 -7.02 -32.57 -32.97
N GLU A 369 -7.23 -31.76 -31.93
CA GLU A 369 -8.55 -31.37 -31.44
C GLU A 369 -8.65 -29.85 -31.33
N ASN A 370 -9.77 -29.28 -31.77
CA ASN A 370 -10.07 -27.86 -31.55
C ASN A 370 -10.57 -27.62 -30.10
N ARG A 371 -9.70 -27.87 -29.12
CA ARG A 371 -10.00 -27.88 -27.68
C ARG A 371 -8.86 -27.26 -26.88
N GLY A 372 -9.15 -26.37 -25.93
CA GLY A 372 -8.12 -25.71 -25.12
C GLY A 372 -7.39 -24.53 -25.78
N ARG A 373 -7.85 -24.11 -26.98
CA ARG A 373 -7.36 -22.95 -27.75
C ARG A 373 -5.84 -22.96 -27.95
N ASP A 374 -5.23 -21.82 -27.70
CA ASP A 374 -3.84 -21.54 -27.99
C ASP A 374 -2.90 -22.23 -26.98
N MET A 375 -3.41 -22.54 -25.78
CA MET A 375 -2.66 -23.19 -24.70
C MET A 375 -2.44 -24.69 -24.93
N SER A 376 -3.46 -25.41 -25.38
CA SER A 376 -3.29 -26.82 -25.78
C SER A 376 -2.42 -26.94 -27.03
N ALA A 377 -2.57 -26.02 -27.99
CA ALA A 377 -1.67 -25.93 -29.14
C ALA A 377 -0.20 -25.77 -28.70
N LEU A 378 0.08 -24.89 -27.73
CA LEU A 378 1.42 -24.69 -27.18
C LEU A 378 1.97 -25.95 -26.47
N PHE A 379 1.24 -26.49 -25.48
CA PHE A 379 1.76 -27.54 -24.61
C PHE A 379 1.62 -28.97 -25.13
N ILE A 380 0.79 -29.19 -26.16
CA ILE A 380 0.61 -30.51 -26.80
C ILE A 380 1.25 -30.50 -28.19
N SER A 381 0.77 -29.66 -29.12
CA SER A 381 1.19 -29.72 -30.53
C SER A 381 2.61 -29.19 -30.73
N CYS A 382 2.98 -28.11 -30.04
CA CYS A 382 4.32 -27.52 -30.16
C CYS A 382 5.36 -28.13 -29.21
N LYS A 383 4.97 -29.03 -28.30
CA LYS A 383 5.85 -29.63 -27.28
C LYS A 383 7.19 -30.13 -27.82
N LYS A 384 7.18 -30.81 -28.97
CA LYS A 384 8.38 -31.40 -29.58
C LYS A 384 9.47 -30.39 -29.94
N PHE A 385 9.12 -29.11 -30.13
CA PHE A 385 10.08 -28.07 -30.52
C PHE A 385 10.80 -27.45 -29.32
N PHE A 386 10.30 -27.67 -28.10
CA PHE A 386 10.75 -26.96 -26.89
C PHE A 386 11.33 -27.90 -25.82
N LEU A 387 11.58 -29.16 -26.18
CA LEU A 387 12.14 -30.18 -25.28
C LEU A 387 13.60 -30.52 -25.52
N ASP A 388 14.17 -30.16 -26.67
CA ASP A 388 15.52 -30.58 -27.10
C ASP A 388 16.54 -29.43 -27.17
N ASP A 389 16.24 -28.30 -26.53
CA ASP A 389 17.15 -27.15 -26.35
C ASP A 389 17.68 -26.54 -27.65
N ARG A 390 16.99 -26.75 -28.77
CA ARG A 390 17.36 -26.15 -30.07
C ARG A 390 17.18 -24.64 -30.14
N TYR A 391 16.33 -24.08 -29.27
CA TYR A 391 16.05 -22.64 -29.19
C TYR A 391 16.42 -22.11 -27.80
N ASP A 392 17.11 -20.98 -27.79
CA ASP A 392 17.43 -20.24 -26.57
C ASP A 392 16.24 -19.38 -26.13
N LEU A 393 15.45 -18.89 -27.09
CA LEU A 393 14.38 -17.93 -26.86
C LEU A 393 13.24 -18.10 -27.87
N VAL A 394 12.01 -17.94 -27.40
CA VAL A 394 10.80 -18.09 -28.21
C VAL A 394 9.85 -16.92 -27.98
N LEU A 395 9.38 -16.30 -29.06
CA LEU A 395 8.25 -15.37 -29.04
C LEU A 395 6.94 -16.13 -29.27
N ARG A 396 6.01 -16.04 -28.32
CA ARG A 396 4.67 -16.63 -28.39
C ARG A 396 3.64 -15.59 -28.84
N LEU A 397 2.93 -15.86 -29.93
CA LEU A 397 1.88 -14.98 -30.50
C LEU A 397 0.59 -15.75 -30.81
N HIS A 398 -0.58 -15.12 -30.81
CA HIS A 398 -1.76 -15.77 -31.38
C HIS A 398 -2.75 -14.77 -31.96
N THR A 399 -3.63 -15.24 -32.84
CA THR A 399 -4.73 -14.42 -33.34
C THR A 399 -5.79 -14.28 -32.25
N LYS A 400 -6.32 -13.08 -32.04
CA LYS A 400 -7.35 -12.82 -31.03
C LYS A 400 -8.46 -11.94 -31.60
N LYS A 401 -9.69 -12.43 -31.48
CA LYS A 401 -10.91 -11.62 -31.58
C LYS A 401 -11.63 -11.70 -30.24
N SER A 402 -12.14 -10.57 -29.75
CA SER A 402 -12.95 -10.49 -28.53
C SER A 402 -14.40 -10.13 -28.89
N PRO A 403 -15.17 -11.03 -29.54
CA PRO A 403 -16.54 -10.73 -29.97
C PRO A 403 -17.52 -10.51 -28.81
N GLN A 404 -17.11 -10.83 -27.58
CA GLN A 404 -17.94 -10.79 -26.36
C GLN A 404 -17.77 -9.48 -25.55
N ILE A 405 -16.83 -8.60 -25.93
CA ILE A 405 -16.52 -7.35 -25.22
C ILE A 405 -16.71 -6.20 -26.22
N GLU A 406 -17.35 -5.09 -25.81
CA GLU A 406 -17.44 -3.86 -26.60
C GLU A 406 -16.11 -3.57 -27.31
N GLY A 407 -16.15 -3.29 -28.62
CA GLY A 407 -14.99 -3.37 -29.51
C GLY A 407 -13.74 -2.62 -29.01
N GLY A 408 -13.91 -1.47 -28.34
CA GLY A 408 -12.81 -0.69 -27.79
C GLY A 408 -11.99 -1.40 -26.71
N ARG A 409 -12.63 -2.10 -25.76
CA ARG A 409 -11.92 -2.76 -24.64
C ARG A 409 -11.14 -3.99 -25.11
N GLY A 410 -11.75 -4.78 -26.00
CA GLY A 410 -11.09 -5.94 -26.61
C GLY A 410 -9.86 -5.55 -27.43
N MET A 411 -9.97 -4.46 -28.19
CA MET A 411 -8.85 -3.91 -28.96
C MET A 411 -7.73 -3.37 -28.06
N LEU A 412 -8.06 -2.68 -26.97
CA LEU A 412 -7.06 -2.23 -26.00
C LEU A 412 -6.28 -3.41 -25.41
N PHE A 413 -6.94 -4.50 -25.03
CA PHE A 413 -6.24 -5.67 -24.50
C PHE A 413 -5.35 -6.35 -25.56
N LYS A 414 -5.82 -6.44 -26.82
CA LYS A 414 -4.98 -6.97 -27.92
C LYS A 414 -3.72 -6.14 -28.11
N ARG A 415 -3.86 -4.82 -28.16
CA ARG A 415 -2.74 -3.87 -28.28
C ARG A 415 -1.79 -3.96 -27.09
N HIS A 416 -2.32 -4.00 -25.87
CA HIS A 416 -1.54 -4.18 -24.64
C HIS A 416 -0.62 -5.41 -24.69
N MET A 417 -1.08 -6.52 -25.28
CA MET A 417 -0.24 -7.71 -25.41
C MET A 417 0.81 -7.55 -26.50
N LEU A 418 0.41 -7.15 -27.71
CA LEU A 418 1.28 -7.12 -28.88
C LEU A 418 2.30 -5.97 -28.82
N GLU A 419 1.86 -4.77 -28.47
CA GLU A 419 2.70 -3.57 -28.45
C GLU A 419 3.81 -3.68 -27.38
N ASN A 420 3.55 -4.37 -26.27
CA ASN A 420 4.53 -4.56 -25.19
C ASN A 420 5.57 -5.66 -25.45
N ILE A 421 5.32 -6.60 -26.38
CA ILE A 421 6.26 -7.70 -26.66
C ILE A 421 6.91 -7.63 -28.04
N ALA A 422 6.23 -7.01 -29.01
CA ALA A 422 6.68 -6.96 -30.39
C ALA A 422 6.29 -5.65 -31.10
N GLY A 423 5.92 -4.59 -30.37
CA GLY A 423 5.35 -3.35 -30.94
C GLY A 423 6.23 -2.62 -31.96
N SER A 424 7.56 -2.76 -31.85
CA SER A 424 8.51 -2.14 -32.77
C SER A 424 9.81 -2.96 -32.85
N LYS A 425 10.61 -2.69 -33.88
CA LYS A 425 11.97 -3.25 -34.01
C LYS A 425 12.86 -2.87 -32.81
N ALA A 426 12.85 -1.59 -32.41
CA ALA A 426 13.62 -1.09 -31.26
C ALA A 426 13.29 -1.82 -29.95
N LEU A 427 12.01 -2.09 -29.70
CA LEU A 427 11.54 -2.88 -28.56
C LEU A 427 12.10 -4.30 -28.62
N VAL A 428 11.92 -4.98 -29.76
CA VAL A 428 12.35 -6.38 -29.93
C VAL A 428 13.87 -6.51 -29.79
N ASP A 429 14.64 -5.62 -30.41
CA ASP A 429 16.10 -5.55 -30.28
C ASP A 429 16.52 -5.41 -28.81
N SER A 430 15.81 -4.57 -28.05
CA SER A 430 16.05 -4.40 -26.60
C SER A 430 15.71 -5.66 -25.79
N VAL A 431 14.63 -6.36 -26.14
CA VAL A 431 14.26 -7.64 -25.51
C VAL A 431 15.32 -8.70 -25.80
N LEU A 432 15.77 -8.83 -27.04
CA LEU A 432 16.82 -9.77 -27.42
C LEU A 432 18.14 -9.47 -26.69
N HIS A 433 18.53 -8.19 -26.60
CA HIS A 433 19.70 -7.76 -25.82
C HIS A 433 19.56 -8.09 -24.34
N MET A 434 18.39 -7.86 -23.74
CA MET A 434 18.12 -8.22 -22.34
C MET A 434 18.30 -9.72 -22.11
N PHE A 435 17.74 -10.59 -22.96
CA PHE A 435 17.93 -12.04 -22.83
C PHE A 435 19.38 -12.47 -23.12
N ALA A 436 20.11 -11.79 -24.00
CA ALA A 436 21.52 -12.11 -24.24
C ALA A 436 22.41 -11.72 -23.04
N SER A 437 22.16 -10.56 -22.43
CA SER A 437 22.95 -10.02 -21.31
C SER A 437 22.55 -10.57 -19.94
N GLN A 438 21.34 -11.13 -19.80
CA GLN A 438 20.80 -11.65 -18.54
C GLN A 438 20.40 -13.13 -18.71
N PRO A 439 21.35 -14.06 -18.53
CA PRO A 439 21.09 -15.51 -18.65
C PRO A 439 19.98 -16.00 -17.72
N TRP A 440 19.82 -15.37 -16.55
CA TRP A 440 18.81 -15.70 -15.56
C TRP A 440 17.39 -15.23 -15.90
N THR A 441 17.19 -14.41 -16.93
CA THR A 441 15.83 -14.01 -17.36
C THR A 441 15.20 -15.14 -18.16
N GLY A 442 14.11 -15.72 -17.67
CA GLY A 442 13.45 -16.88 -18.27
C GLY A 442 12.21 -16.54 -19.08
N VAL A 443 11.45 -15.55 -18.63
CA VAL A 443 10.18 -15.14 -19.26
C VAL A 443 10.07 -13.62 -19.24
N ALA A 444 9.59 -13.04 -20.33
CA ALA A 444 9.17 -11.64 -20.38
C ALA A 444 7.69 -11.53 -20.80
N VAL A 445 6.88 -10.87 -19.97
CA VAL A 445 5.42 -10.72 -20.16
C VAL A 445 5.02 -9.25 -20.17
N PRO A 446 3.92 -8.87 -20.85
CA PRO A 446 3.27 -7.59 -20.58
C PRO A 446 2.88 -7.47 -19.09
N PRO A 447 2.80 -6.25 -18.52
CA PRO A 447 2.29 -6.10 -17.16
C PRO A 447 0.81 -6.48 -17.07
N VAL A 448 0.30 -6.56 -15.84
CA VAL A 448 -1.11 -6.90 -15.60
C VAL A 448 -2.00 -5.85 -16.29
N VAL A 449 -2.93 -6.30 -17.13
CA VAL A 449 -3.86 -5.40 -17.82
C VAL A 449 -4.83 -4.81 -16.81
N HIS A 450 -4.78 -3.49 -16.58
CA HIS A 450 -5.60 -2.82 -15.54
C HIS A 450 -6.62 -1.83 -16.11
N ILE A 451 -6.41 -1.31 -17.32
CA ILE A 451 -7.32 -0.32 -17.94
C ILE A 451 -8.57 -1.04 -18.46
N SER A 452 -9.75 -0.66 -17.96
CA SER A 452 -11.04 -1.32 -18.24
C SER A 452 -11.19 -2.76 -17.71
N PHE A 453 -10.22 -3.30 -16.97
CA PHE A 453 -10.28 -4.66 -16.41
C PHE A 453 -9.99 -4.63 -14.89
N PRO A 454 -10.83 -5.27 -14.04
CA PRO A 454 -10.69 -5.26 -12.59
C PRO A 454 -9.70 -6.34 -12.10
N THR A 455 -8.49 -6.37 -12.66
CA THR A 455 -7.47 -7.39 -12.35
C THR A 455 -6.68 -7.04 -11.09
N MET A 456 -6.32 -5.77 -10.88
CA MET A 456 -5.49 -5.35 -9.76
C MET A 456 -6.15 -5.68 -8.42
N GLY A 457 -5.42 -6.39 -7.55
CA GLY A 457 -5.89 -6.82 -6.24
C GLY A 457 -6.71 -8.12 -6.22
N LYS A 458 -7.15 -8.64 -7.39
CA LYS A 458 -8.05 -9.82 -7.46
C LYS A 458 -7.76 -10.77 -8.65
N ALA A 459 -6.60 -10.67 -9.31
CA ALA A 459 -6.34 -11.37 -10.57
C ALA A 459 -6.15 -12.90 -10.47
N TRP A 460 -6.15 -13.47 -9.27
CA TRP A 460 -6.29 -14.92 -9.10
C TRP A 460 -7.67 -15.43 -9.53
N PHE A 461 -8.73 -14.65 -9.29
CA PHE A 461 -10.13 -15.08 -9.45
C PHE A 461 -10.35 -16.50 -8.87
N THR A 462 -10.86 -17.46 -9.66
CA THR A 462 -11.07 -18.86 -9.20
C THR A 462 -9.87 -19.78 -9.46
N ASN A 463 -8.75 -19.27 -9.99
CA ASN A 463 -7.64 -20.10 -10.49
C ASN A 463 -6.69 -20.60 -9.38
N LYS A 464 -6.54 -19.87 -8.27
CA LYS A 464 -5.50 -20.14 -7.25
C LYS A 464 -5.56 -21.57 -6.68
N PRO A 465 -6.71 -22.14 -6.28
CA PRO A 465 -6.76 -23.49 -5.72
C PRO A 465 -6.26 -24.56 -6.71
N ARG A 466 -6.68 -24.49 -7.97
CA ARG A 466 -6.26 -25.43 -9.01
C ARG A 466 -4.81 -25.19 -9.43
N ALA A 467 -4.34 -23.93 -9.43
CA ALA A 467 -2.93 -23.62 -9.65
C ALA A 467 -2.03 -24.28 -8.60
N THR A 468 -2.42 -24.22 -7.32
CA THR A 468 -1.69 -24.91 -6.24
C THR A 468 -1.68 -26.42 -6.42
N GLN A 469 -2.79 -27.03 -6.83
CA GLN A 469 -2.85 -28.47 -7.10
C GLN A 469 -1.92 -28.87 -8.25
N ILE A 470 -1.93 -28.11 -9.35
CA ILE A 470 -1.09 -28.39 -10.51
C ILE A 470 0.39 -28.14 -10.20
N ALA A 471 0.74 -27.08 -9.46
CA ALA A 471 2.12 -26.84 -9.04
C ALA A 471 2.66 -28.00 -8.20
N LYS A 472 1.86 -28.55 -7.27
CA LYS A 472 2.22 -29.77 -6.53
C LYS A 472 2.38 -30.98 -7.43
N MET A 473 1.47 -31.18 -8.39
CA MET A 473 1.55 -32.28 -9.38
C MET A 473 2.81 -32.19 -10.24
N LEU A 474 3.27 -30.97 -10.53
CA LEU A 474 4.49 -30.71 -11.29
C LEU A 474 5.76 -30.66 -10.43
N ASP A 475 5.64 -30.90 -9.12
CA ASP A 475 6.74 -30.79 -8.15
C ASP A 475 7.42 -29.41 -8.20
N MET A 476 6.63 -28.34 -8.24
CA MET A 476 7.12 -26.96 -8.24
C MET A 476 7.27 -26.43 -6.81
N SER A 477 8.44 -25.90 -6.48
CA SER A 477 8.71 -25.24 -5.19
C SER A 477 8.67 -23.72 -5.35
N VAL A 478 7.49 -23.13 -5.19
CA VAL A 478 7.24 -21.69 -5.38
C VAL A 478 6.30 -21.12 -4.33
N LYS A 479 6.50 -19.84 -4.02
CA LYS A 479 5.59 -19.06 -3.17
C LYS A 479 4.62 -18.29 -4.04
N PHE A 480 3.33 -18.60 -3.91
CA PHE A 480 2.27 -17.94 -4.65
C PHE A 480 1.94 -16.56 -4.06
N ASP A 481 1.83 -15.57 -4.95
CA ASP A 481 1.40 -14.23 -4.56
C ASP A 481 0.01 -14.26 -3.90
N ALA A 482 -0.22 -13.37 -2.94
CA ALA A 482 -1.48 -13.34 -2.21
C ALA A 482 -2.67 -13.03 -3.14
N ASN A 483 -2.57 -11.92 -3.88
CA ASN A 483 -3.71 -11.27 -4.54
C ASN A 483 -3.60 -11.23 -6.08
N THR A 484 -2.49 -10.74 -6.61
CA THR A 484 -2.29 -10.50 -8.05
C THR A 484 -1.01 -11.19 -8.53
N PRO A 485 -1.09 -12.35 -9.18
CA PRO A 485 0.09 -13.03 -9.69
C PRO A 485 0.76 -12.24 -10.82
N ILE A 486 2.08 -12.40 -10.99
CA ILE A 486 2.70 -12.13 -12.29
C ILE A 486 2.27 -13.25 -13.22
N ALA A 487 1.69 -12.94 -14.38
CA ALA A 487 1.27 -13.97 -15.34
C ALA A 487 1.33 -13.42 -16.76
N ALA A 488 1.36 -14.32 -17.74
CA ALA A 488 1.23 -13.98 -19.15
C ALA A 488 -0.26 -13.79 -19.51
N TYR A 489 -0.88 -12.72 -19.02
CA TYR A 489 -2.31 -12.46 -19.25
C TYR A 489 -2.63 -12.39 -20.74
N GLY A 490 -3.43 -13.34 -21.24
CA GLY A 490 -3.73 -13.51 -22.65
C GLY A 490 -2.61 -14.17 -23.48
N THR A 491 -1.66 -14.85 -22.83
CA THR A 491 -0.77 -15.90 -23.39
C THR A 491 0.13 -15.51 -24.56
N MET A 492 0.42 -14.21 -24.74
CA MET A 492 1.50 -13.72 -25.62
C MET A 492 2.67 -13.19 -24.79
N PHE A 493 3.87 -13.73 -25.02
CA PHE A 493 5.04 -13.47 -24.18
C PHE A 493 6.32 -14.01 -24.84
N TRP A 494 7.48 -13.62 -24.31
CA TRP A 494 8.77 -14.22 -24.63
C TRP A 494 9.17 -15.24 -23.56
N PHE A 495 9.78 -16.36 -23.94
CA PHE A 495 10.25 -17.34 -22.97
C PHE A 495 11.47 -18.13 -23.45
N ARG A 496 12.31 -18.54 -22.50
CA ARG A 496 13.29 -19.61 -22.68
C ARG A 496 12.60 -20.96 -22.54
N PRO A 497 12.75 -21.91 -23.47
CA PRO A 497 12.20 -23.26 -23.31
C PRO A 497 12.66 -23.97 -22.02
N ALA A 498 13.88 -23.68 -21.55
CA ALA A 498 14.40 -24.18 -20.28
C ALA A 498 13.57 -23.72 -19.07
N ALA A 499 13.10 -22.47 -19.06
CA ALA A 499 12.32 -21.91 -17.96
C ALA A 499 10.94 -22.56 -17.81
N LEU A 500 10.37 -23.11 -18.89
CA LEU A 500 9.05 -23.74 -18.90
C LEU A 500 9.10 -25.27 -18.99
N ARG A 501 10.26 -25.88 -18.70
CA ARG A 501 10.52 -27.29 -18.94
C ARG A 501 9.52 -28.23 -18.28
N LYS A 502 9.16 -27.97 -17.02
CA LYS A 502 8.20 -28.82 -16.26
C LYS A 502 6.82 -28.82 -16.92
N LEU A 503 6.35 -27.67 -17.38
CA LEU A 503 5.09 -27.55 -18.12
C LEU A 503 5.12 -28.31 -19.45
N PHE A 504 6.20 -28.24 -20.22
CA PHE A 504 6.32 -28.99 -21.48
C PHE A 504 6.51 -30.49 -21.26
N LYS A 505 7.28 -30.92 -20.25
CA LYS A 505 7.52 -32.34 -19.97
C LYS A 505 6.25 -33.07 -19.59
N HIS A 506 5.36 -32.44 -18.81
CA HIS A 506 4.10 -33.04 -18.40
C HIS A 506 3.26 -33.49 -19.62
N PRO A 507 2.71 -34.72 -19.63
CA PRO A 507 1.97 -35.26 -20.78
C PRO A 507 0.50 -34.80 -20.77
N TRP A 508 0.28 -33.51 -21.00
CA TRP A 508 -1.08 -32.95 -21.14
C TRP A 508 -1.86 -33.63 -22.26
N LYS A 509 -3.17 -33.82 -22.05
CA LYS A 509 -4.10 -34.38 -23.01
C LYS A 509 -5.13 -33.33 -23.41
N TRP A 510 -5.64 -33.41 -24.65
CA TRP A 510 -6.72 -32.55 -25.12
C TRP A 510 -7.94 -32.60 -24.20
N ALA A 511 -8.26 -33.79 -23.68
CA ALA A 511 -9.35 -34.03 -22.74
C ALA A 511 -9.22 -33.29 -21.40
N ASP A 512 -8.00 -32.87 -21.01
CA ASP A 512 -7.77 -32.14 -19.76
C ASP A 512 -8.24 -30.67 -19.84
N PHE A 513 -8.34 -30.14 -21.06
CA PHE A 513 -8.83 -28.78 -21.34
C PHE A 513 -10.37 -28.78 -21.46
N ASN A 514 -11.03 -27.65 -21.23
CA ASN A 514 -12.48 -27.55 -21.42
C ASN A 514 -12.83 -27.65 -22.93
N PRO A 515 -13.93 -28.34 -23.29
CA PRO A 515 -14.43 -28.33 -24.66
C PRO A 515 -15.00 -26.95 -25.03
N GLU A 516 -14.86 -26.53 -26.28
CA GLU A 516 -15.54 -25.32 -26.78
C GLU A 516 -17.08 -25.53 -26.81
N PRO A 517 -17.88 -24.49 -26.54
CA PRO A 517 -17.51 -23.10 -26.21
C PRO A 517 -17.33 -22.85 -24.70
N ASN A 518 -17.27 -23.90 -23.87
CA ASN A 518 -17.36 -23.84 -22.39
C ASN A 518 -16.06 -23.37 -21.71
N HIS A 519 -15.55 -22.22 -22.14
CA HIS A 519 -14.44 -21.56 -21.48
C HIS A 519 -14.88 -20.92 -20.17
N THR A 520 -14.30 -21.39 -19.07
CA THR A 520 -14.59 -20.90 -17.73
C THR A 520 -13.31 -20.46 -17.03
N ASP A 521 -13.40 -19.44 -16.20
CA ASP A 521 -12.36 -19.14 -15.20
C ASP A 521 -12.12 -20.39 -14.32
N GLY A 522 -10.87 -20.63 -13.91
CA GLY A 522 -10.48 -21.86 -13.20
C GLY A 522 -10.35 -23.12 -14.07
N GLY A 523 -10.64 -23.03 -15.38
CA GLY A 523 -10.30 -24.06 -16.37
C GLY A 523 -8.79 -24.23 -16.56
N LEU A 524 -8.35 -25.38 -17.07
CA LEU A 524 -6.92 -25.71 -17.16
C LEU A 524 -6.12 -24.64 -17.93
N ALA A 525 -6.63 -24.14 -19.05
CA ALA A 525 -5.93 -23.11 -19.85
C ALA A 525 -5.62 -21.84 -19.04
N HIS A 526 -6.58 -21.30 -18.28
CA HIS A 526 -6.38 -20.12 -17.44
C HIS A 526 -5.45 -20.40 -16.26
N VAL A 527 -5.51 -21.61 -15.69
CA VAL A 527 -4.59 -22.00 -14.62
C VAL A 527 -3.15 -22.10 -15.15
N LEU A 528 -2.94 -22.71 -16.31
CA LEU A 528 -1.63 -22.76 -16.95
C LEU A 528 -1.14 -21.36 -17.32
N GLU A 529 -2.02 -20.45 -17.77
CA GLU A 529 -1.68 -19.04 -18.02
C GLU A 529 -1.09 -18.37 -16.77
N ARG A 530 -1.66 -18.65 -15.59
CA ARG A 530 -1.16 -18.16 -14.31
C ARG A 530 0.15 -18.82 -13.86
N LEU A 531 0.41 -20.07 -14.27
CA LEU A 531 1.57 -20.85 -13.83
C LEU A 531 2.85 -20.66 -14.65
N ILE A 532 2.79 -20.03 -15.84
CA ILE A 532 3.97 -19.83 -16.72
C ILE A 532 5.15 -19.18 -15.97
N THR A 533 4.88 -18.08 -15.28
CA THR A 533 5.90 -17.29 -14.56
C THR A 533 6.41 -18.00 -13.31
N TYR A 534 5.54 -18.72 -12.59
CA TYR A 534 5.95 -19.55 -11.46
C TYR A 534 6.77 -20.76 -11.91
N CYS A 535 6.49 -21.35 -13.08
CA CYS A 535 7.34 -22.40 -13.64
C CYS A 535 8.73 -21.85 -13.98
N SER A 536 8.81 -20.62 -14.48
CA SER A 536 10.08 -19.92 -14.68
C SER A 536 10.83 -19.73 -13.37
N GLN A 537 10.15 -19.25 -12.33
CA GLN A 537 10.74 -19.06 -11.00
C GLN A 537 11.28 -20.37 -10.42
N ASP A 538 10.48 -21.44 -10.45
CA ASP A 538 10.86 -22.78 -10.00
C ASP A 538 12.10 -23.31 -10.75
N ALA A 539 12.19 -23.02 -12.05
CA ALA A 539 13.34 -23.39 -12.88
C ALA A 539 14.59 -22.54 -12.61
N GLY A 540 14.55 -21.60 -11.64
CA GLY A 540 15.66 -20.72 -11.30
C GLY A 540 15.81 -19.50 -12.21
N TYR A 541 14.75 -19.11 -12.93
CA TYR A 541 14.76 -17.95 -13.82
C TYR A 541 13.81 -16.83 -13.35
N THR A 542 14.27 -15.59 -13.46
CA THR A 542 13.45 -14.41 -13.19
C THR A 542 12.36 -14.23 -14.26
N THR A 543 11.30 -13.50 -13.89
CA THR A 543 10.28 -13.01 -14.83
C THR A 543 10.37 -11.49 -14.91
N SER A 544 10.54 -10.98 -16.13
CA SER A 544 10.50 -9.54 -16.42
C SER A 544 9.12 -9.12 -16.91
N GLN A 545 8.58 -8.02 -16.38
CA GLN A 545 7.44 -7.36 -17.00
C GLN A 545 7.98 -6.33 -17.99
N ILE A 546 7.52 -6.31 -19.23
CA ILE A 546 8.06 -5.44 -20.28
C ILE A 546 6.99 -4.53 -20.84
N LEU A 547 7.37 -3.28 -21.08
CA LEU A 547 6.52 -2.21 -21.60
C LEU A 547 7.22 -1.51 -22.77
N SER A 548 6.45 -1.16 -23.80
CA SER A 548 6.87 -0.11 -24.73
C SER A 548 6.80 1.24 -24.03
N HIS A 549 7.55 2.23 -24.53
CA HIS A 549 7.51 3.60 -24.03
C HIS A 549 6.07 4.17 -24.02
N GLU A 550 5.34 4.04 -25.14
CA GLU A 550 3.97 4.56 -25.29
C GLU A 550 2.98 3.86 -24.35
N GLN A 551 3.13 2.54 -24.17
CA GLN A 551 2.32 1.78 -23.23
C GLN A 551 2.63 2.19 -21.79
N ALA A 552 3.90 2.43 -21.45
CA ALA A 552 4.28 2.89 -20.12
C ALA A 552 3.66 4.26 -19.80
N GLU A 553 3.73 5.23 -20.72
CA GLU A 553 3.11 6.55 -20.57
C GLU A 553 1.62 6.45 -20.25
N PHE A 554 0.89 5.65 -21.04
CA PHE A 554 -0.54 5.51 -20.86
C PHE A 554 -0.92 4.72 -19.59
N ASN A 555 -0.20 3.63 -19.29
CA ASN A 555 -0.47 2.82 -18.10
C ASN A 555 -0.15 3.62 -16.83
N TYR A 556 0.96 4.36 -16.79
CA TYR A 556 1.36 5.17 -15.64
C TYR A 556 0.29 6.22 -15.30
N GLY A 557 -0.11 7.07 -16.25
CA GLY A 557 -1.10 8.12 -15.98
C GLY A 557 -2.45 7.56 -15.51
N MET A 558 -2.83 6.38 -16.00
CA MET A 558 -4.05 5.70 -15.55
C MET A 558 -3.90 5.02 -14.18
N LEU A 559 -2.71 4.53 -13.81
CA LEU A 559 -2.44 4.00 -12.47
C LEU A 559 -2.40 5.11 -11.43
N GLU A 560 -1.71 6.20 -11.73
CA GLU A 560 -1.63 7.40 -10.90
C GLU A 560 -3.03 7.94 -10.61
N TYR A 561 -3.84 8.20 -11.64
CA TYR A 561 -5.23 8.66 -11.47
C TYR A 561 -6.05 7.71 -10.59
N LYS A 562 -5.93 6.39 -10.78
CA LYS A 562 -6.68 5.42 -9.97
C LYS A 562 -6.27 5.43 -8.50
N LEU A 563 -4.97 5.52 -8.24
CA LEU A 563 -4.44 5.54 -6.88
C LEU A 563 -4.75 6.86 -6.20
N GLU A 564 -4.54 7.99 -6.88
CA GLU A 564 -4.92 9.33 -6.41
C GLU A 564 -6.41 9.37 -6.08
N HIS A 565 -7.27 8.95 -7.01
CA HIS A 565 -8.71 8.99 -6.81
C HIS A 565 -9.14 8.13 -5.61
N LEU A 566 -8.58 6.92 -5.46
CA LEU A 566 -8.85 6.07 -4.30
C LEU A 566 -8.34 6.70 -3.00
N SER A 567 -7.13 7.24 -3.03
CA SER A 567 -6.47 7.86 -1.88
C SER A 567 -7.15 9.17 -1.46
N SER A 568 -7.81 9.88 -2.38
CA SER A 568 -8.53 11.12 -2.08
C SER A 568 -9.65 10.92 -1.05
N PHE A 569 -10.13 9.68 -0.86
CA PHE A 569 -11.15 9.33 0.12
C PHE A 569 -10.59 8.81 1.46
N ILE A 570 -9.28 8.56 1.55
CA ILE A 570 -8.66 7.89 2.71
C ILE A 570 -7.46 8.72 3.18
N PRO A 571 -7.47 9.27 4.41
CA PRO A 571 -6.34 10.07 4.90
C PRO A 571 -5.07 9.20 5.09
N GLY A 572 -3.93 9.84 5.33
CA GLY A 572 -2.67 9.14 5.64
C GLY A 572 -1.92 8.59 4.42
N GLU A 573 -0.76 8.01 4.69
CA GLU A 573 0.12 7.39 3.69
C GLU A 573 -0.41 6.02 3.24
N PHE A 574 0.06 5.51 2.10
CA PHE A 574 -0.42 4.27 1.50
C PHE A 574 -0.41 3.07 2.45
N SER A 575 0.66 2.90 3.24
CA SER A 575 0.77 1.83 4.24
C SER A 575 -0.38 1.87 5.26
N TRP A 576 -0.67 3.06 5.79
CA TRP A 576 -1.77 3.29 6.71
C TRP A 576 -3.14 3.06 6.06
N GLN A 577 -3.32 3.54 4.82
CA GLN A 577 -4.55 3.31 4.06
C GLN A 577 -4.80 1.80 3.86
N ALA A 578 -3.76 1.04 3.50
CA ALA A 578 -3.84 -0.39 3.32
C ALA A 578 -4.16 -1.13 4.63
N ASP A 579 -3.50 -0.78 5.72
CA ASP A 579 -3.76 -1.35 7.05
C ASP A 579 -5.16 -1.02 7.56
N MET A 580 -5.64 0.21 7.34
CA MET A 580 -7.00 0.60 7.67
C MET A 580 -8.02 -0.29 6.95
N LEU A 581 -7.86 -0.46 5.64
CA LEU A 581 -8.75 -1.31 4.83
C LEU A 581 -8.67 -2.79 5.21
N LYS A 582 -7.47 -3.27 5.57
CA LYS A 582 -7.27 -4.64 6.08
C LYS A 582 -8.01 -4.84 7.40
N ASN A 583 -7.84 -3.93 8.36
CA ASN A 583 -8.52 -3.97 9.65
C ASN A 583 -10.04 -3.87 9.50
N TRP A 584 -10.53 -3.06 8.55
CA TRP A 584 -11.96 -3.02 8.22
C TRP A 584 -12.45 -4.37 7.70
N LYS A 585 -11.72 -4.99 6.76
CA LYS A 585 -12.07 -6.32 6.26
C LYS A 585 -12.07 -7.37 7.37
N GLU A 586 -11.04 -7.39 8.22
CA GLU A 586 -10.92 -8.31 9.36
C GLU A 586 -12.00 -8.07 10.42
N GLY A 587 -12.42 -6.82 10.59
CA GLY A 587 -13.57 -6.41 11.41
C GLY A 587 -14.93 -6.79 10.83
N GLY A 588 -14.97 -7.45 9.66
CA GLY A 588 -16.21 -7.91 9.03
C GLY A 588 -16.99 -6.82 8.30
N TYR A 589 -16.37 -5.67 8.02
CA TYR A 589 -17.00 -4.66 7.18
C TYR A 589 -17.14 -5.20 5.75
N PRO A 590 -18.31 -5.00 5.10
CA PRO A 590 -18.57 -5.57 3.78
C PRO A 590 -17.59 -5.03 2.74
N THR A 591 -16.91 -5.94 2.05
CA THR A 591 -15.90 -5.59 1.02
C THR A 591 -16.37 -5.87 -0.41
N THR A 592 -17.59 -6.35 -0.57
CA THR A 592 -18.27 -6.52 -1.85
C THR A 592 -19.73 -6.05 -1.75
N LEU A 593 -20.30 -5.64 -2.89
CA LEU A 593 -21.71 -5.26 -3.00
C LEU A 593 -22.64 -6.42 -2.59
N GLU A 594 -22.30 -7.67 -2.90
CA GLU A 594 -23.11 -8.86 -2.56
C GLU A 594 -22.98 -9.31 -1.08
N GLU A 595 -21.80 -9.15 -0.46
CA GLU A 595 -21.62 -9.40 0.99
C GLU A 595 -22.34 -8.36 1.85
N GLY A 596 -22.39 -7.11 1.40
CA GLY A 596 -23.15 -6.05 2.07
C GLY A 596 -24.65 -6.33 2.16
N PHE A 597 -25.23 -7.02 1.17
CA PHE A 597 -26.63 -7.41 1.18
C PHE A 597 -26.90 -8.74 1.90
N SER A 598 -25.99 -9.73 1.83
CA SER A 598 -26.21 -11.07 2.41
C SER A 598 -25.78 -11.24 3.89
N GLN A 599 -24.74 -10.54 4.35
CA GLN A 599 -24.24 -10.69 5.73
C GLN A 599 -24.96 -9.81 6.75
N SER A 600 -25.77 -8.83 6.33
CA SER A 600 -26.59 -8.03 7.25
C SER A 600 -27.53 -8.89 8.13
N ALA A 601 -27.93 -10.07 7.66
CA ALA A 601 -28.76 -11.01 8.42
C ALA A 601 -27.97 -12.03 9.27
N GLY A 602 -26.77 -12.45 8.83
CA GLY A 602 -25.96 -13.48 9.51
C GLY A 602 -24.94 -12.94 10.51
N PHE A 603 -24.47 -11.71 10.34
CA PHE A 603 -23.46 -11.06 11.19
C PHE A 603 -23.99 -10.79 12.60
N ALA A 604 -25.30 -10.51 12.73
CA ALA A 604 -25.97 -10.34 14.03
C ALA A 604 -26.02 -11.63 14.87
N ALA A 605 -26.00 -12.81 14.22
CA ALA A 605 -26.16 -14.10 14.89
C ALA A 605 -24.82 -14.73 15.33
N LYS A 606 -23.71 -14.48 14.62
CA LYS A 606 -22.39 -15.04 14.96
C LYS A 606 -21.65 -14.27 16.06
N LEU A 607 -21.93 -12.97 16.22
CA LEU A 607 -21.34 -12.12 17.24
C LEU A 607 -21.77 -12.48 18.68
N SER A 608 -22.82 -13.29 18.86
CA SER A 608 -23.25 -13.74 20.19
C SER A 608 -22.53 -14.99 20.71
N GLU A 609 -21.75 -15.70 19.88
CA GLU A 609 -21.23 -17.04 20.25
C GLU A 609 -19.71 -17.12 20.51
N MET A 610 -18.87 -16.15 20.10
CA MET A 610 -17.44 -16.42 19.94
C MET A 610 -16.42 -15.97 21.01
N ASN A 611 -16.70 -15.07 21.97
CA ASN A 611 -15.89 -14.93 23.20
C ASN A 611 -16.43 -13.86 24.17
N PRO A 612 -16.75 -14.18 25.44
CA PRO A 612 -17.35 -13.20 26.36
C PRO A 612 -16.43 -12.04 26.77
N ASP A 613 -15.11 -12.23 26.82
CA ASP A 613 -14.21 -11.27 27.49
C ASP A 613 -13.70 -10.14 26.58
N TYR A 614 -13.69 -10.32 25.26
CA TYR A 614 -13.35 -9.23 24.31
C TYR A 614 -14.56 -8.34 23.96
N THR A 615 -15.74 -8.74 24.40
CA THR A 615 -17.00 -8.04 24.16
C THR A 615 -17.08 -6.77 25.01
N ASP A 616 -16.44 -6.72 26.18
CA ASP A 616 -16.70 -5.66 27.15
C ASP A 616 -15.94 -4.33 26.89
N VAL A 617 -14.91 -4.35 26.03
CA VAL A 617 -14.15 -3.15 25.62
C VAL A 617 -14.58 -2.65 24.24
N VAL A 618 -14.90 -3.56 23.30
CA VAL A 618 -15.27 -3.21 21.92
C VAL A 618 -16.79 -3.05 21.78
N VAL A 619 -17.63 -3.86 22.45
CA VAL A 619 -19.10 -3.69 22.41
C VAL A 619 -19.59 -2.59 23.34
N LYS A 620 -18.87 -2.23 24.42
CA LYS A 620 -19.14 -0.97 25.15
C LYS A 620 -18.81 0.29 24.35
N ARG A 621 -17.91 0.21 23.35
CA ARG A 621 -17.62 1.31 22.41
C ARG A 621 -18.50 1.29 21.16
N LEU A 622 -19.06 0.14 20.78
CA LEU A 622 -19.81 -0.03 19.52
C LEU A 622 -21.30 -0.35 19.67
N LYS A 623 -21.86 -0.40 20.89
CA LYS A 623 -23.32 -0.47 21.09
C LYS A 623 -23.82 0.58 22.09
N VAL A 624 -23.94 1.81 21.60
CA VAL A 624 -25.12 2.67 21.82
C VAL A 624 -25.39 3.45 20.51
N ASP A 625 -26.21 2.85 19.63
CA ASP A 625 -27.18 3.48 18.71
C ASP A 625 -26.88 4.79 17.94
N ASN A 626 -25.65 5.09 17.51
CA ASN A 626 -25.39 6.33 16.74
C ASN A 626 -24.78 6.16 15.33
N PHE A 627 -24.33 4.99 14.91
CA PHE A 627 -23.60 4.87 13.64
C PHE A 627 -24.50 4.87 12.38
N ASN A 628 -25.74 4.36 12.47
CA ASN A 628 -26.69 4.36 11.33
C ASN A 628 -27.46 5.68 11.15
N ILE A 629 -27.40 6.59 12.13
CA ILE A 629 -28.00 7.94 12.02
C ILE A 629 -27.02 8.89 11.31
N LEU A 630 -25.70 8.73 11.53
CA LEU A 630 -24.67 9.62 11.01
C LEU A 630 -24.35 9.40 9.52
N GLN A 631 -24.43 8.16 9.01
CA GLN A 631 -24.19 7.88 7.59
C GLN A 631 -25.31 8.39 6.65
N LYS A 632 -26.50 8.71 7.19
CA LYS A 632 -27.60 9.32 6.42
C LYS A 632 -27.68 10.84 6.53
N ILE A 633 -26.94 11.46 7.46
CA ILE A 633 -26.92 12.91 7.67
C ILE A 633 -25.82 13.58 6.83
N CYS A 634 -24.70 12.89 6.57
CA CYS A 634 -23.58 13.43 5.79
C CYS A 634 -23.65 12.99 4.33
N GLY A 635 -24.53 13.63 3.58
CA GLY A 635 -24.60 13.54 2.13
C GLY A 635 -23.44 14.23 1.44
N ASN A 636 -22.79 13.54 0.49
CA ASN A 636 -21.76 14.02 -0.44
C ASN A 636 -21.87 15.51 -0.80
N THR A 637 -20.84 16.29 -0.45
CA THR A 637 -20.47 17.53 -1.17
C THR A 637 -18.96 17.71 -1.16
N SER A 638 -18.34 17.63 -2.34
CA SER A 638 -16.98 18.12 -2.61
C SER A 638 -16.99 19.65 -2.74
N PRO A 639 -15.97 20.39 -2.27
CA PRO A 639 -15.77 21.79 -2.61
C PRO A 639 -14.83 21.98 -3.81
N PRO A 640 -14.90 23.11 -4.53
CA PRO A 640 -14.03 23.41 -5.69
C PRO A 640 -12.68 24.02 -5.30
N MET A 641 -11.66 23.75 -6.12
CA MET A 641 -10.30 24.32 -6.06
C MET A 641 -10.27 25.82 -6.40
N ASP A 642 -9.40 26.60 -5.74
CA ASP A 642 -8.18 27.20 -6.33
C ASP A 642 -7.50 28.19 -5.34
N VAL A 643 -6.16 28.29 -5.40
CA VAL A 643 -5.30 29.50 -5.45
C VAL A 643 -3.87 29.19 -4.95
N ASP A 644 -2.89 29.40 -5.83
CA ASP A 644 -1.42 29.46 -5.61
C ASP A 644 -0.99 30.58 -4.62
N ASP A 645 0.09 30.39 -3.84
CA ASP A 645 1.21 31.37 -3.77
C ASP A 645 2.44 30.81 -3.00
N HIS A 646 3.63 31.26 -3.44
CA HIS A 646 4.97 30.94 -2.98
C HIS A 646 5.47 31.85 -1.83
N SER A 647 6.56 31.41 -1.20
CA SER A 647 7.54 32.11 -0.34
C SER A 647 7.46 31.87 1.19
N ARG A 648 8.54 31.25 1.72
CA ARG A 648 8.78 30.88 3.12
C ARG A 648 9.78 31.86 3.77
N PRO A 649 9.59 32.22 5.06
CA PRO A 649 10.67 32.04 6.04
C PRO A 649 10.19 31.39 7.36
N ASP A 650 11.16 30.95 8.15
CA ASP A 650 11.15 30.05 9.33
C ASP A 650 9.96 30.17 10.31
N LEU A 651 9.18 29.08 10.42
CA LEU A 651 7.89 28.96 11.13
C LEU A 651 7.93 28.06 12.39
N HIS A 652 9.08 27.45 12.72
CA HIS A 652 9.12 26.39 13.72
C HIS A 652 9.07 26.88 15.19
N TYR A 653 9.69 28.03 15.50
CA TYR A 653 9.86 28.46 16.90
C TYR A 653 8.56 28.94 17.60
N GLN A 654 7.60 29.51 16.86
CA GLN A 654 6.37 30.06 17.47
C GLN A 654 5.27 29.00 17.69
N ARG A 655 5.33 27.88 16.97
CA ARG A 655 4.39 26.76 17.08
C ARG A 655 4.55 26.00 18.39
N ASP A 656 5.80 25.82 18.82
CA ASP A 656 6.13 25.01 20.00
C ASP A 656 5.68 25.66 21.32
N VAL A 657 5.72 27.00 21.40
CA VAL A 657 5.26 27.76 22.57
C VAL A 657 3.74 27.63 22.79
N CYS A 658 2.95 27.58 21.71
CA CYS A 658 1.50 27.39 21.79
C CYS A 658 1.11 25.94 22.15
N ILE A 659 1.89 24.97 21.68
CA ILE A 659 1.71 23.54 22.00
C ILE A 659 1.93 23.32 23.50
N GLU A 660 2.98 23.89 24.09
CA GLU A 660 3.25 23.76 25.52
C GLU A 660 2.14 24.38 26.38
N THR A 661 1.60 25.53 25.96
CA THR A 661 0.51 26.21 26.69
C THR A 661 -0.81 25.39 26.69
N LEU A 662 -1.11 24.66 25.60
CA LEU A 662 -2.28 23.76 25.50
C LEU A 662 -2.10 22.45 26.29
N MET A 663 -0.87 21.95 26.39
CA MET A 663 -0.55 20.78 27.22
C MET A 663 -0.72 21.10 28.71
N ASP A 664 -0.24 22.26 29.17
CA ASP A 664 -0.30 22.66 30.58
C ASP A 664 -1.71 23.02 31.06
N LEU A 665 -2.51 23.71 30.25
CA LEU A 665 -3.84 24.18 30.68
C LEU A 665 -4.92 23.09 30.59
N CYS A 666 -4.83 22.19 29.60
CA CYS A 666 -5.89 21.23 29.25
C CYS A 666 -5.48 19.75 29.40
N GLY A 667 -4.21 19.45 29.68
CA GLY A 667 -3.73 18.08 29.89
C GLY A 667 -3.66 17.21 28.63
N PHE A 668 -3.53 17.83 27.45
CA PHE A 668 -3.39 17.13 26.18
C PHE A 668 -1.94 16.65 25.96
N ASN A 669 -1.74 15.56 25.20
CA ASN A 669 -0.40 15.15 24.76
C ASN A 669 0.06 16.02 23.56
N ARG A 670 1.37 16.04 23.30
CA ARG A 670 2.00 16.93 22.30
C ARG A 670 1.45 16.73 20.88
N SER A 671 1.11 15.49 20.52
CA SER A 671 0.53 15.15 19.21
C SER A 671 -0.93 15.61 19.07
N LEU A 672 -1.67 15.68 20.19
CA LEU A 672 -3.03 16.22 20.21
C LEU A 672 -2.97 17.74 20.18
N ALA A 673 -2.16 18.35 21.05
CA ALA A 673 -1.91 19.80 21.14
C ALA A 673 -1.52 20.41 19.77
N SER A 674 -0.68 19.70 19.00
CA SER A 674 -0.24 20.12 17.67
C SER A 674 -1.30 20.06 16.55
N ARG A 675 -2.43 19.39 16.78
CA ARG A 675 -3.58 19.32 15.85
C ARG A 675 -4.55 20.49 16.01
N PHE A 676 -4.51 21.23 17.13
CA PHE A 676 -5.48 22.27 17.47
C PHE A 676 -5.14 23.69 16.95
N LEU A 677 -4.06 23.88 16.17
CA LEU A 677 -3.62 25.22 15.72
C LEU A 677 -3.46 25.27 14.19
N PRO A 678 -4.24 26.10 13.46
CA PRO A 678 -3.98 26.35 12.06
C PRO A 678 -2.80 27.33 11.92
N GLY A 679 -1.99 27.13 10.88
CA GLY A 679 -0.82 27.96 10.61
C GLY A 679 -1.19 29.37 10.18
N SER A 680 -1.35 30.30 11.13
CA SER A 680 -1.38 31.73 10.85
C SER A 680 -0.87 32.58 12.02
N LYS A 681 -0.52 33.83 11.69
CA LYS A 681 0.43 34.76 12.32
C LYS A 681 0.26 35.03 13.83
N GLY A 682 1.33 35.56 14.44
CA GLY A 682 1.61 35.73 15.88
C GLY A 682 0.62 36.49 16.79
N GLU A 683 -0.60 36.80 16.37
CA GLU A 683 -1.70 37.20 17.28
C GLU A 683 -2.36 35.98 17.97
N LEU A 684 -2.07 34.76 17.51
CA LEU A 684 -2.70 33.49 17.92
C LEU A 684 -2.51 33.13 19.42
N VAL A 685 -1.41 33.53 20.06
CA VAL A 685 -1.01 33.02 21.39
C VAL A 685 -1.98 33.40 22.50
N THR A 686 -2.53 34.62 22.46
CA THR A 686 -3.48 35.12 23.47
C THR A 686 -4.88 34.53 23.30
N ASN A 687 -5.26 34.22 22.06
CA ASN A 687 -6.59 33.69 21.70
C ASN A 687 -6.71 32.20 22.02
N VAL A 688 -5.66 31.42 21.73
CA VAL A 688 -5.56 30.00 22.08
C VAL A 688 -5.68 29.77 23.58
N ARG A 689 -5.11 30.67 24.40
CA ARG A 689 -5.16 30.57 25.86
C ARG A 689 -6.56 30.86 26.42
N ARG A 690 -7.34 31.74 25.78
CA ARG A 690 -8.74 32.05 26.16
C ARG A 690 -9.72 30.97 25.68
N ASP A 691 -9.55 30.47 24.47
CA ASP A 691 -10.34 29.34 23.96
C ASP A 691 -10.07 28.08 24.78
N ALA A 692 -8.82 27.81 25.15
CA ALA A 692 -8.45 26.69 26.02
C ALA A 692 -9.16 26.72 27.39
N GLU A 693 -9.36 27.89 28.00
CA GLU A 693 -10.04 28.00 29.29
C GLU A 693 -11.56 27.78 29.16
N LEU A 694 -12.19 28.31 28.09
CA LEU A 694 -13.60 28.05 27.77
C LEU A 694 -13.84 26.57 27.47
N ILE A 695 -12.92 25.95 26.73
CA ILE A 695 -12.93 24.51 26.41
C ILE A 695 -12.79 23.69 27.68
N LYS A 696 -11.85 24.04 28.56
CA LYS A 696 -11.64 23.37 29.85
C LYS A 696 -12.89 23.44 30.72
N GLN A 697 -13.49 24.63 30.85
CA GLN A 697 -14.71 24.84 31.61
C GLN A 697 -15.89 24.03 31.03
N PHE A 698 -16.04 24.02 29.70
CA PHE A 698 -17.06 23.25 29.00
C PHE A 698 -16.91 21.73 29.17
N LEU A 699 -15.68 21.20 29.07
CA LEU A 699 -15.39 19.79 29.30
C LEU A 699 -15.64 19.38 30.75
N ILE A 700 -15.41 20.28 31.73
CA ILE A 700 -15.76 20.06 33.13
C ILE A 700 -17.29 19.99 33.30
N GLU A 701 -18.04 20.92 32.71
CA GLU A 701 -19.51 20.95 32.75
C GLU A 701 -20.12 19.70 32.09
N ILE A 702 -19.61 19.26 30.93
CA ILE A 702 -20.05 18.02 30.27
C ILE A 702 -19.76 16.79 31.14
N ARG A 703 -18.60 16.76 31.81
CA ARG A 703 -18.21 15.62 32.66
C ARG A 703 -19.09 15.45 33.89
N GLN A 704 -19.74 16.53 34.36
CA GLN A 704 -20.70 16.53 35.46
C GLN A 704 -22.10 16.03 35.05
N LEU A 705 -22.38 15.87 33.76
CA LEU A 705 -23.63 15.25 33.29
C LEU A 705 -23.66 13.73 33.65
N PRO A 706 -24.84 13.16 34.00
CA PRO A 706 -24.96 11.80 34.53
C PRO A 706 -24.33 10.72 33.61
N LYS A 707 -23.62 9.73 34.19
CA LYS A 707 -22.84 8.72 33.44
C LYS A 707 -23.50 7.33 33.26
N LYS A 708 -24.71 7.09 33.79
CA LYS A 708 -25.39 5.77 33.67
C LYS A 708 -26.58 5.80 32.71
N SER A 709 -26.72 4.69 31.98
CA SER A 709 -27.59 4.45 30.83
C SER A 709 -29.08 4.67 31.10
N GLY A 710 -29.73 5.38 30.18
CA GLY A 710 -31.19 5.49 30.09
C GLY A 710 -31.73 6.89 29.87
N ASN A 711 -30.93 7.95 30.08
CA ASN A 711 -31.42 9.33 30.00
C ASN A 711 -30.78 10.15 28.88
N GLN A 712 -31.61 10.99 28.27
CA GLN A 712 -31.36 11.97 27.21
C GLN A 712 -30.05 12.78 27.38
N ALA A 713 -29.67 13.08 28.63
CA ALA A 713 -28.44 13.78 29.00
C ALA A 713 -27.13 13.07 28.58
N VAL A 714 -27.13 11.73 28.49
CA VAL A 714 -25.97 10.94 28.03
C VAL A 714 -25.77 11.08 26.53
N LEU A 715 -26.86 11.13 25.76
CA LEU A 715 -26.82 11.26 24.29
C LEU A 715 -26.38 12.68 23.89
N SER A 716 -26.91 13.70 24.57
CA SER A 716 -26.49 15.10 24.37
C SER A 716 -25.01 15.30 24.67
N ARG A 717 -24.47 14.63 25.69
CA ARG A 717 -23.04 14.64 26.01
C ARG A 717 -22.16 14.10 24.88
N HIS A 718 -22.48 12.94 24.32
CA HIS A 718 -21.67 12.35 23.25
C HIS A 718 -21.72 13.18 21.95
N VAL A 719 -22.87 13.81 21.66
CA VAL A 719 -22.99 14.71 20.49
C VAL A 719 -22.18 15.98 20.70
N LEU A 720 -22.17 16.55 21.91
CA LEU A 720 -21.32 17.71 22.24
C LEU A 720 -19.82 17.35 22.15
N GLU A 721 -19.42 16.17 22.62
CA GLU A 721 -18.04 15.67 22.50
C GLU A 721 -17.65 15.42 21.03
N TYR A 722 -18.57 14.92 20.19
CA TYR A 722 -18.37 14.72 18.75
C TYR A 722 -18.27 16.04 17.97
N MET A 723 -19.18 16.99 18.20
CA MET A 723 -19.11 18.32 17.59
C MET A 723 -17.84 19.06 17.99
N PHE A 724 -17.35 18.83 19.21
CA PHE A 724 -16.06 19.36 19.64
C PHE A 724 -14.86 18.66 18.95
N PHE A 725 -14.95 17.37 18.69
CA PHE A 725 -13.91 16.57 18.03
C PHE A 725 -13.79 16.87 16.53
N GLU A 726 -14.90 16.96 15.80
CA GLU A 726 -14.91 17.30 14.37
C GLU A 726 -14.39 18.73 14.11
N TRP A 727 -14.67 19.66 15.02
CA TRP A 727 -14.06 20.99 15.04
C TRP A 727 -12.54 20.94 15.18
N ALA A 728 -12.04 20.12 16.09
CA ALA A 728 -10.60 19.97 16.35
C ALA A 728 -9.83 19.42 15.13
N GLU A 729 -10.54 18.82 14.16
CA GLU A 729 -9.99 18.35 12.89
C GLU A 729 -10.23 19.31 11.73
N GLY A 730 -10.73 20.53 11.99
CA GLY A 730 -10.89 21.59 11.00
C GLY A 730 -12.04 21.36 10.01
N ARG A 731 -12.97 20.46 10.31
CA ARG A 731 -14.11 20.15 9.44
C ARG A 731 -15.24 21.15 9.66
N GLU A 732 -15.89 21.59 8.59
CA GLU A 732 -17.10 22.42 8.68
C GLU A 732 -18.23 21.52 9.21
N LEU A 733 -18.72 21.80 10.42
CA LEU A 733 -19.65 20.89 11.09
C LEU A 733 -20.98 20.84 10.35
N THR A 734 -21.62 19.65 10.47
CA THR A 734 -23.00 19.32 10.09
C THR A 734 -23.80 20.51 9.56
N ILE A 735 -24.41 20.37 8.37
CA ILE A 735 -25.20 21.39 7.63
C ILE A 735 -26.19 22.25 8.47
N LEU A 736 -26.46 21.87 9.72
CA LEU A 736 -27.26 22.56 10.73
C LEU A 736 -26.52 23.64 11.55
N PHE A 737 -25.21 23.88 11.36
CA PHE A 737 -24.47 25.00 11.96
C PHE A 737 -23.73 25.81 10.88
N ASP A 738 -24.11 27.08 10.71
CA ASP A 738 -23.46 27.99 9.75
C ASP A 738 -22.44 28.87 10.49
N SER A 739 -21.17 28.46 10.41
CA SER A 739 -20.07 29.13 11.12
C SER A 739 -19.87 30.59 10.69
N ARG A 740 -20.13 30.91 9.42
CA ARG A 740 -19.91 32.22 8.81
C ARG A 740 -21.02 33.19 9.19
N THR A 741 -22.27 32.76 9.07
CA THR A 741 -23.42 33.57 9.47
C THR A 741 -23.43 33.77 10.99
N TYR A 742 -23.10 32.74 11.75
CA TYR A 742 -23.00 32.83 13.20
C TYR A 742 -21.94 33.85 13.66
N ALA A 743 -20.74 33.81 13.06
CA ALA A 743 -19.69 34.80 13.34
C ALA A 743 -20.17 36.22 13.04
N THR A 744 -20.72 36.43 11.84
CA THR A 744 -21.16 37.74 11.37
C THR A 744 -22.23 38.35 12.28
N ASN A 745 -23.14 37.55 12.81
CA ASN A 745 -24.28 38.03 13.59
C ASN A 745 -23.97 38.22 15.09
N TYR A 746 -23.02 37.46 15.64
CA TYR A 746 -22.88 37.32 17.09
C TYR A 746 -21.46 37.52 17.63
N LEU A 747 -20.44 37.60 16.78
CA LEU A 747 -19.06 37.84 17.18
C LEU A 747 -18.62 39.22 16.65
N GLU A 748 -18.11 40.09 17.53
CA GLU A 748 -17.59 41.40 17.14
C GLU A 748 -16.24 41.27 16.41
N THR A 749 -15.96 42.19 15.48
CA THR A 749 -14.81 42.16 14.56
C THR A 749 -13.43 42.22 15.25
N GLU A 750 -13.36 42.46 16.56
CA GLU A 750 -12.11 42.49 17.34
C GLU A 750 -11.90 41.28 18.27
N THR A 751 -12.81 40.30 18.28
CA THR A 751 -12.63 39.07 19.08
C THR A 751 -12.72 37.83 18.21
N SER A 752 -11.55 37.25 17.91
CA SER A 752 -11.39 36.04 17.09
C SER A 752 -11.76 34.76 17.85
N PHE A 753 -12.99 34.66 18.36
CA PHE A 753 -13.49 33.40 18.91
C PHE A 753 -13.84 32.43 17.79
N ASN A 754 -13.56 31.14 17.97
CA ASN A 754 -14.12 30.14 17.07
C ASN A 754 -15.65 30.07 17.23
N SER A 755 -16.40 30.23 16.13
CA SER A 755 -17.87 30.29 16.12
C SER A 755 -18.55 29.11 16.79
N LEU A 756 -18.09 27.89 16.55
CA LEU A 756 -18.70 26.71 17.15
C LEU A 756 -18.37 26.60 18.63
N VAL A 757 -17.10 26.80 19.00
CA VAL A 757 -16.70 26.77 20.42
C VAL A 757 -17.51 27.81 21.18
N HIS A 758 -17.62 29.03 20.66
CA HIS A 758 -18.47 30.06 21.23
C HIS A 758 -19.94 29.61 21.30
N TYR A 759 -20.50 29.02 20.24
CA TYR A 759 -21.87 28.53 20.25
C TYR A 759 -22.11 27.47 21.32
N LEU A 760 -21.27 26.43 21.38
CA LEU A 760 -21.43 25.31 22.30
C LEU A 760 -21.26 25.74 23.77
N THR A 761 -20.38 26.71 24.04
CA THR A 761 -20.05 27.14 25.41
C THR A 761 -20.92 28.30 25.90
N VAL A 762 -21.28 29.23 25.02
CA VAL A 762 -21.96 30.50 25.35
C VAL A 762 -23.25 30.65 24.55
N GLY A 763 -23.20 30.46 23.23
CA GLY A 763 -24.29 30.78 22.33
C GLY A 763 -25.58 30.00 22.56
N ALA A 764 -25.48 28.69 22.79
CA ALA A 764 -26.62 27.84 23.08
C ALA A 764 -27.31 28.25 24.39
N LYS A 765 -26.54 28.63 25.42
CA LYS A 765 -27.08 29.15 26.70
C LYS A 765 -27.79 30.49 26.52
N ARG A 766 -27.34 31.30 25.55
CA ARG A 766 -27.95 32.58 25.18
C ARG A 766 -29.05 32.46 24.12
N LEU A 767 -29.41 31.24 23.71
CA LEU A 767 -30.39 30.98 22.64
C LEU A 767 -30.05 31.69 21.32
N LEU A 768 -28.76 31.80 20.99
CA LEU A 768 -28.31 32.31 19.69
C LEU A 768 -28.60 31.28 18.60
N ASN A 769 -28.86 31.73 17.38
CA ASN A 769 -29.27 30.85 16.29
C ASN A 769 -28.05 30.23 15.62
N PRO A 770 -27.89 28.89 15.64
CA PRO A 770 -26.74 28.20 15.02
C PRO A 770 -26.76 28.25 13.49
N HIS A 771 -27.93 28.44 12.89
CA HIS A 771 -28.14 28.44 11.45
C HIS A 771 -29.37 29.31 11.11
N PRO A 772 -29.45 29.97 9.95
CA PRO A 772 -30.61 30.78 9.56
C PRO A 772 -31.96 30.05 9.56
N LEU A 773 -31.93 28.73 9.39
CA LEU A 773 -33.09 27.83 9.45
C LEU A 773 -33.25 27.10 10.80
N PHE A 774 -32.60 27.62 11.85
CA PHE A 774 -32.77 27.13 13.21
C PHE A 774 -32.92 28.33 14.16
N ASP A 775 -34.14 28.54 14.64
CA ASP A 775 -34.45 29.54 15.65
C ASP A 775 -34.45 28.87 17.04
N ALA A 776 -33.39 29.10 17.80
CA ALA A 776 -33.19 28.48 19.11
C ALA A 776 -34.25 28.90 20.13
N SER A 777 -34.74 30.14 20.05
CA SER A 777 -35.78 30.65 20.94
C SER A 777 -37.14 30.04 20.62
N PHE A 778 -37.50 29.98 19.33
CA PHE A 778 -38.71 29.33 18.85
C PHE A 778 -38.72 27.83 19.15
N TYR A 779 -37.59 27.15 18.94
CA TYR A 779 -37.45 25.74 19.27
C TYR A 779 -37.67 25.50 20.77
N MET A 780 -37.00 26.29 21.63
CA MET A 780 -37.12 26.15 23.08
C MET A 780 -38.51 26.50 23.61
N ALA A 781 -39.26 27.38 22.95
CA ALA A 781 -40.65 27.67 23.32
C ALA A 781 -41.59 26.45 23.17
N GLN A 782 -41.23 25.49 22.31
CA GLN A 782 -41.98 24.23 22.13
C GLN A 782 -41.56 23.13 23.12
N VAL A 783 -40.43 23.32 23.82
CA VAL A 783 -39.89 22.34 24.79
C VAL A 783 -40.60 22.52 26.13
N ALA A 784 -41.73 21.84 26.32
CA ALA A 784 -42.45 21.84 27.59
C ALA A 784 -41.93 20.73 28.53
N GLY A 785 -41.54 21.11 29.76
CA GLY A 785 -41.26 20.16 30.85
C GLY A 785 -39.98 19.32 30.72
N ARG A 786 -39.12 19.59 29.73
CA ARG A 786 -37.81 18.93 29.56
C ARG A 786 -36.67 19.92 29.79
N THR A 787 -35.66 19.50 30.55
CA THR A 787 -34.43 20.29 30.71
C THR A 787 -33.55 20.11 29.48
N VAL A 788 -33.46 21.15 28.64
CA VAL A 788 -32.61 21.16 27.44
C VAL A 788 -31.45 22.12 27.65
N VAL A 789 -30.23 21.58 27.55
CA VAL A 789 -28.98 22.34 27.77
C VAL A 789 -28.49 23.01 26.48
N ASN A 790 -28.66 22.35 25.33
CA ASN A 790 -28.27 22.88 24.03
C ASN A 790 -29.41 22.61 23.02
N PRO A 791 -30.06 23.67 22.48
CA PRO A 791 -31.20 23.54 21.57
C PRO A 791 -30.90 22.73 20.31
N LEU A 792 -29.76 22.96 19.66
CA LEU A 792 -29.36 22.26 18.43
C LEU A 792 -29.14 20.78 18.70
N VAL A 793 -28.45 20.46 19.81
CA VAL A 793 -28.18 19.08 20.20
C VAL A 793 -29.47 18.35 20.58
N ASP A 794 -30.37 19.01 21.31
CA ASP A 794 -31.69 18.43 21.62
C ASP A 794 -32.49 18.18 20.36
N TYR A 795 -32.47 19.11 19.39
CA TYR A 795 -33.15 18.92 18.12
C TYR A 795 -32.68 17.65 17.42
N VAL A 796 -31.38 17.54 17.10
CA VAL A 796 -30.83 16.41 16.32
C VAL A 796 -30.97 15.06 17.03
N THR A 797 -30.99 15.08 18.37
CA THR A 797 -31.10 13.84 19.15
C THR A 797 -32.54 13.44 19.48
N THR A 798 -33.46 14.39 19.68
CA THR A 798 -34.80 14.09 20.17
C THR A 798 -35.90 14.98 19.61
N GLY A 799 -35.65 16.28 19.44
CA GLY A 799 -36.68 17.26 19.08
C GLY A 799 -37.47 16.92 17.83
N TRP A 800 -36.77 16.62 16.74
CA TRP A 800 -37.44 16.30 15.47
C TRP A 800 -38.29 15.02 15.57
N ARG A 801 -37.90 14.07 16.42
CA ARG A 801 -38.65 12.82 16.67
C ARG A 801 -39.92 13.05 17.46
N LEU A 802 -39.96 14.11 18.26
CA LEU A 802 -41.15 14.59 18.95
C LEU A 802 -42.00 15.52 18.08
N GLY A 803 -41.62 15.73 16.81
CA GLY A 803 -42.31 16.63 15.89
C GLY A 803 -42.06 18.12 16.16
N LEU A 804 -41.08 18.46 17.01
CA LEU A 804 -40.74 19.85 17.32
C LEU A 804 -40.06 20.50 16.11
N SER A 805 -40.46 21.73 15.79
CA SER A 805 -39.99 22.43 14.60
C SER A 805 -38.81 23.34 14.93
N PRO A 806 -37.69 23.29 14.17
CA PRO A 806 -36.49 24.07 14.43
C PRO A 806 -36.67 25.55 14.06
N HIS A 807 -37.65 25.89 13.23
CA HIS A 807 -37.86 27.26 12.73
C HIS A 807 -39.34 27.48 12.35
N PRO A 808 -39.92 28.70 12.48
CA PRO A 808 -41.32 28.97 12.13
C PRO A 808 -41.70 28.67 10.67
N LEU A 809 -40.73 28.71 9.76
CA LEU A 809 -40.92 28.41 8.32
C LEU A 809 -40.45 27.01 7.92
N PHE A 810 -40.12 26.15 8.89
CA PHE A 810 -39.81 24.74 8.65
C PHE A 810 -40.59 23.88 9.63
N ASP A 811 -41.68 23.25 9.17
CA ASP A 811 -42.51 22.40 10.01
C ASP A 811 -42.06 20.94 9.88
N THR A 812 -41.50 20.42 10.97
CA THR A 812 -40.98 19.04 11.01
C THR A 812 -42.07 18.00 10.76
N THR A 813 -43.26 18.20 11.30
CA THR A 813 -44.38 17.26 11.15
C THR A 813 -44.95 17.32 9.73
N TYR A 814 -45.13 18.52 9.19
CA TYR A 814 -45.55 18.72 7.80
C TYR A 814 -44.55 18.09 6.82
N TYR A 815 -43.26 18.36 7.01
CA TYR A 815 -42.22 17.87 6.12
C TYR A 815 -42.14 16.34 6.14
N LEU A 816 -42.18 15.71 7.31
CA LEU A 816 -42.16 14.24 7.42
C LEU A 816 -43.44 13.62 6.84
N LYS A 817 -44.61 14.22 7.06
CA LYS A 817 -45.89 13.74 6.52
C LYS A 817 -45.91 13.71 4.99
N ASN A 818 -45.31 14.71 4.34
CA ASN A 818 -45.29 14.80 2.87
C ASN A 818 -44.12 14.05 2.22
N ASN A 819 -43.21 13.49 3.02
CA ASN A 819 -41.99 12.85 2.54
C ASN A 819 -41.78 11.50 3.24
N GLU A 820 -42.59 10.50 2.86
CA GLU A 820 -42.59 9.15 3.46
C GLU A 820 -41.22 8.44 3.35
N ASP A 821 -40.45 8.75 2.31
CA ASP A 821 -39.10 8.24 2.11
C ASP A 821 -38.15 8.70 3.23
N VAL A 822 -38.26 9.95 3.67
CA VAL A 822 -37.46 10.50 4.78
C VAL A 822 -37.80 9.79 6.09
N VAL A 823 -39.10 9.53 6.33
CA VAL A 823 -39.60 8.79 7.50
C VAL A 823 -39.11 7.35 7.51
N LYS A 824 -39.27 6.63 6.39
CA LYS A 824 -38.85 5.22 6.24
C LYS A 824 -37.37 5.03 6.51
N HIS A 825 -36.55 6.03 6.17
CA HIS A 825 -35.11 5.98 6.36
C HIS A 825 -34.65 6.57 7.69
N GLY A 826 -35.54 7.13 8.51
CA GLY A 826 -35.22 7.70 9.82
C GLY A 826 -34.25 8.88 9.75
N VAL A 827 -34.28 9.65 8.66
CA VAL A 827 -33.38 10.79 8.43
C VAL A 827 -33.91 12.03 9.12
N GLU A 828 -33.01 12.82 9.70
CA GLU A 828 -33.35 14.10 10.31
C GLU A 828 -33.87 15.08 9.23
N PRO A 829 -35.08 15.62 9.38
CA PRO A 829 -35.80 16.32 8.31
C PRO A 829 -35.15 17.63 7.86
N LEU A 830 -34.58 18.45 8.76
CA LEU A 830 -33.95 19.71 8.40
C LEU A 830 -32.64 19.47 7.64
N SER A 831 -31.79 18.55 8.09
CA SER A 831 -30.54 18.16 7.41
C SER A 831 -30.82 17.61 6.02
N HIS A 832 -31.86 16.78 5.89
CA HIS A 832 -32.31 16.29 4.59
C HIS A 832 -32.78 17.44 3.69
N PHE A 833 -33.60 18.36 4.21
CA PHE A 833 -34.08 19.49 3.43
C PHE A 833 -32.95 20.40 2.95
N LEU A 834 -31.99 20.70 3.80
CA LEU A 834 -30.83 21.52 3.46
C LEU A 834 -29.94 20.85 2.40
N SER A 835 -29.73 19.54 2.52
CA SER A 835 -28.83 18.78 1.62
C SER A 835 -29.48 18.47 0.26
N TYR A 836 -30.77 18.08 0.28
CA TYR A 836 -31.47 17.49 -0.85
C TYR A 836 -32.84 18.13 -1.09
N GLY A 837 -33.69 18.18 -0.06
CA GLY A 837 -35.11 18.48 -0.23
C GLY A 837 -35.40 19.85 -0.85
N GLY A 838 -34.64 20.88 -0.50
CA GLY A 838 -34.79 22.21 -1.10
C GLY A 838 -34.46 22.25 -2.59
N LYS A 839 -33.46 21.46 -3.03
CA LYS A 839 -33.09 21.35 -4.46
C LYS A 839 -34.09 20.51 -5.25
N GLU A 840 -34.66 19.50 -4.59
CA GLU A 840 -35.74 18.67 -5.15
C GLU A 840 -37.08 19.40 -5.23
N GLY A 841 -37.16 20.63 -4.70
CA GLY A 841 -38.38 21.44 -4.69
C GLY A 841 -39.43 20.92 -3.72
N ARG A 842 -39.03 20.20 -2.66
CA ARG A 842 -39.93 19.76 -1.58
C ARG A 842 -40.29 20.95 -0.70
N ASP A 843 -41.53 20.98 -0.23
CA ASP A 843 -42.02 22.12 0.56
C ASP A 843 -41.68 21.94 2.05
N PRO A 844 -40.92 22.88 2.67
CA PRO A 844 -40.54 22.81 4.09
C PRO A 844 -41.70 23.14 5.03
N HIS A 845 -42.73 23.81 4.53
CA HIS A 845 -43.86 24.32 5.28
C HIS A 845 -45.03 24.61 4.34
N TRP A 846 -46.28 24.50 4.80
CA TRP A 846 -47.48 24.75 3.96
C TRP A 846 -47.55 26.17 3.37
N ALA A 847 -46.85 27.12 3.99
CA ALA A 847 -46.83 28.53 3.59
C ALA A 847 -45.69 28.87 2.60
N PHE A 848 -44.84 27.91 2.23
CA PHE A 848 -43.71 28.15 1.33
C PHE A 848 -43.68 27.10 0.22
N ASP A 849 -43.84 27.54 -1.03
CA ASP A 849 -43.83 26.68 -2.23
C ASP A 849 -42.43 26.74 -2.87
N SER A 850 -41.61 25.73 -2.57
CA SER A 850 -40.22 25.66 -3.02
C SER A 850 -40.11 25.67 -4.54
N LYS A 851 -41.04 24.99 -5.22
CA LYS A 851 -41.02 24.87 -6.68
C LYS A 851 -41.40 26.19 -7.35
N PHE A 852 -42.48 26.83 -6.88
CA PHE A 852 -42.87 28.16 -7.34
C PHE A 852 -41.75 29.17 -7.11
N TYR A 853 -41.13 29.15 -5.93
CA TYR A 853 -40.05 30.07 -5.60
C TYR A 853 -38.85 29.89 -6.55
N LEU A 854 -38.43 28.65 -6.81
CA LEU A 854 -37.34 28.38 -7.76
C LEU A 854 -37.70 28.75 -9.21
N ASP A 855 -38.93 28.52 -9.63
CA ASP A 855 -39.39 28.86 -10.99
C ASP A 855 -39.48 30.38 -11.20
N LYS A 856 -39.84 31.15 -10.17
CA LYS A 856 -39.83 32.61 -10.19
C LYS A 856 -38.44 33.21 -10.00
N ASN A 857 -37.47 32.43 -9.53
CA ASN A 857 -36.11 32.89 -9.26
C ASN A 857 -35.06 31.98 -9.96
N PRO A 858 -34.93 32.04 -11.29
CA PRO A 858 -34.07 31.13 -12.06
C PRO A 858 -32.58 31.15 -11.67
N LEU A 859 -32.07 32.28 -11.17
CA LEU A 859 -30.69 32.40 -10.67
C LEU A 859 -30.46 31.60 -9.37
N VAL A 860 -31.48 31.52 -8.51
CA VAL A 860 -31.44 30.69 -7.29
C VAL A 860 -31.45 29.21 -7.69
N LYS A 861 -32.27 28.86 -8.68
CA LYS A 861 -32.37 27.50 -9.23
C LYS A 861 -31.07 27.02 -9.88
N SER A 862 -30.43 27.87 -10.69
CA SER A 862 -29.18 27.52 -11.39
C SER A 862 -27.96 27.48 -10.47
N SER A 863 -27.91 28.32 -9.42
CA SER A 863 -26.84 28.27 -8.41
C SER A 863 -26.98 27.09 -7.42
N GLY A 864 -28.10 26.38 -7.44
CA GLY A 864 -28.36 25.28 -6.49
C GLY A 864 -28.54 25.74 -5.03
N THR A 865 -28.77 27.03 -4.82
CA THR A 865 -28.99 27.62 -3.47
C THR A 865 -30.33 27.14 -2.90
N ASN A 866 -30.37 26.77 -1.61
CA ASN A 866 -31.62 26.34 -0.97
C ASN A 866 -32.69 27.46 -1.03
N PRO A 867 -33.91 27.18 -1.54
CA PRO A 867 -34.90 28.21 -1.84
C PRO A 867 -35.41 28.95 -0.59
N LEU A 868 -35.66 28.22 0.51
CA LEU A 868 -36.13 28.84 1.75
C LEU A 868 -35.00 29.65 2.42
N MET A 869 -33.76 29.16 2.39
CA MET A 869 -32.60 29.88 2.91
C MET A 869 -32.37 31.19 2.14
N HIS A 870 -32.47 31.17 0.80
CA HIS A 870 -32.41 32.37 -0.02
C HIS A 870 -33.54 33.35 0.31
N PHE A 871 -34.77 32.86 0.49
CA PHE A 871 -35.91 33.71 0.85
C PHE A 871 -35.68 34.44 2.18
N ILE A 872 -35.24 33.75 3.22
CA ILE A 872 -35.02 34.34 4.55
C ILE A 872 -33.89 35.36 4.52
N LEU A 873 -32.76 35.05 3.88
CA LEU A 873 -31.58 35.92 3.90
C LEU A 873 -31.66 37.11 2.94
N ARG A 874 -32.41 36.99 1.84
CA ARG A 874 -32.46 38.01 0.78
C ARG A 874 -33.85 38.21 0.19
N GLY A 875 -34.54 37.12 -0.16
CA GLY A 875 -35.76 37.19 -0.94
C GLY A 875 -36.90 37.97 -0.28
N VAL A 876 -36.99 37.96 1.05
CA VAL A 876 -37.98 38.75 1.79
C VAL A 876 -37.71 40.25 1.71
N HIS A 877 -36.45 40.67 1.63
CA HIS A 877 -36.06 42.07 1.48
C HIS A 877 -36.28 42.56 0.04
N ASP A 878 -36.15 41.65 -0.92
CA ASP A 878 -36.45 41.88 -2.34
C ASP A 878 -37.97 41.78 -2.68
N ASP A 879 -38.84 41.66 -1.67
CA ASP A 879 -40.28 41.46 -1.80
C ASP A 879 -40.68 40.29 -2.72
N ARG A 880 -39.85 39.24 -2.78
CA ARG A 880 -40.11 38.05 -3.60
C ARG A 880 -41.20 37.20 -2.97
N TRP A 881 -42.10 36.70 -3.79
CA TRP A 881 -43.25 35.94 -3.31
C TRP A 881 -42.84 34.50 -2.91
N PRO A 882 -43.10 34.07 -1.66
CA PRO A 882 -42.77 32.73 -1.19
C PRO A 882 -43.74 31.64 -1.70
N ASN A 883 -44.93 32.05 -2.15
CA ASN A 883 -45.92 31.19 -2.78
C ASN A 883 -46.81 32.04 -3.71
N ARG A 884 -47.75 31.40 -4.41
CA ARG A 884 -48.61 32.06 -5.42
C ARG A 884 -49.59 33.09 -4.86
N SER A 885 -49.82 33.10 -3.56
CA SER A 885 -50.92 33.81 -2.91
C SER A 885 -50.46 34.76 -1.81
N PHE A 886 -49.14 34.93 -1.62
CA PHE A 886 -48.57 35.79 -0.60
C PHE A 886 -47.64 36.84 -1.22
N ASP A 887 -48.13 38.08 -1.28
CA ASP A 887 -47.34 39.24 -1.70
C ASP A 887 -46.68 39.88 -0.47
N VAL A 888 -45.36 39.83 -0.42
CA VAL A 888 -44.57 40.33 0.71
C VAL A 888 -44.67 41.85 0.85
N ALA A 889 -44.69 42.58 -0.28
CA ALA A 889 -44.78 44.04 -0.27
C ALA A 889 -46.14 44.49 0.25
N ASP A 890 -47.21 43.87 -0.26
CA ASP A 890 -48.59 44.17 0.14
C ASP A 890 -48.86 43.80 1.60
N TYR A 891 -48.35 42.66 2.07
CA TYR A 891 -48.51 42.26 3.47
C TYR A 891 -47.77 43.22 4.42
N ARG A 892 -46.59 43.70 4.05
CA ARG A 892 -45.78 44.65 4.85
C ARG A 892 -46.42 46.04 4.93
N THR A 893 -47.16 46.48 3.91
CA THR A 893 -47.87 47.77 3.93
C THR A 893 -49.14 47.70 4.78
N HIS A 894 -49.84 46.56 4.78
CA HIS A 894 -51.06 46.36 5.56
C HIS A 894 -50.79 46.22 7.07
N PHE A 895 -49.71 45.55 7.48
CA PHE A 895 -49.33 45.37 8.88
C PHE A 895 -48.18 46.29 9.27
N THR A 896 -48.52 47.54 9.59
CA THR A 896 -47.55 48.62 9.88
C THR A 896 -46.61 48.31 11.05
N GLU A 897 -46.99 47.42 11.97
CA GLU A 897 -46.15 46.90 13.05
C GLU A 897 -44.91 46.12 12.55
N LEU A 898 -44.94 45.61 11.31
CA LEU A 898 -43.78 44.96 10.69
C LEU A 898 -42.69 45.97 10.32
N GLN A 899 -43.05 47.23 10.10
CA GLN A 899 -42.10 48.29 9.78
C GLN A 899 -41.24 48.67 11.00
N THR A 900 -41.75 48.48 12.21
CA THR A 900 -41.05 48.78 13.46
C THR A 900 -40.41 47.54 14.09
N SER A 901 -41.01 46.35 13.95
CA SER A 901 -40.49 45.11 14.53
C SER A 901 -39.40 44.43 13.70
N GLY A 902 -39.36 44.68 12.37
CA GLY A 902 -38.41 44.02 11.47
C GLY A 902 -38.65 42.51 11.30
N GLU A 903 -39.78 42.00 11.78
CA GLU A 903 -40.14 40.58 11.69
C GLU A 903 -40.39 40.17 10.23
N ASN A 904 -39.98 38.96 9.86
CA ASN A 904 -40.23 38.41 8.53
C ASN A 904 -41.76 38.33 8.28
N PRO A 905 -42.31 38.98 7.22
CA PRO A 905 -43.74 39.00 6.94
C PRO A 905 -44.40 37.61 6.84
N LEU A 906 -43.68 36.62 6.29
CA LEU A 906 -44.21 35.26 6.20
C LEU A 906 -44.22 34.56 7.57
N VAL A 907 -43.25 34.83 8.45
CA VAL A 907 -43.25 34.33 9.84
C VAL A 907 -44.42 34.94 10.61
N HIS A 908 -44.65 36.24 10.46
CA HIS A 908 -45.80 36.93 11.06
C HIS A 908 -47.12 36.32 10.59
N TYR A 909 -47.26 36.10 9.28
CA TYR A 909 -48.44 35.47 8.69
C TYR A 909 -48.71 34.07 9.23
N VAL A 910 -47.68 33.22 9.30
CA VAL A 910 -47.81 31.86 9.85
C VAL A 910 -48.25 31.90 11.32
N ARG A 911 -47.69 32.83 12.11
CA ARG A 911 -48.06 32.99 13.53
C ARG A 911 -49.51 33.44 13.71
N GLU A 912 -49.99 34.41 12.93
CA GLU A 912 -51.37 34.90 13.05
C GLU A 912 -52.39 33.89 12.51
N ALA A 913 -52.04 33.17 11.43
CA ALA A 913 -52.85 32.06 10.93
C ALA A 913 -53.02 30.95 11.98
N GLN A 914 -51.98 30.64 12.77
CA GLN A 914 -52.06 29.70 13.90
C GLN A 914 -52.93 30.22 15.07
N ARG A 915 -53.12 31.55 15.18
CA ARG A 915 -54.02 32.20 16.15
C ARG A 915 -55.45 32.36 15.64
N GLY A 916 -55.74 31.94 14.41
CA GLY A 916 -57.05 32.00 13.78
C GLY A 916 -57.49 33.42 13.36
N ARG A 917 -56.53 34.32 13.11
CA ARG A 917 -56.78 35.68 12.60
C ARG A 917 -56.38 35.83 11.16
#